data_AF-A0A1Q6LFW5-F1
#
_entry.id   AF-A0A1Q6LFW5-F1
#
_cell.length_a   1.000
_cell.length_b   1.000
_cell.length_c   1.000
_cell.angle_alpha   90.00
_cell.angle_beta   90.00
_cell.angle_gamma   90.00
#
_symmetry.space_group_name_H-M   'P 1'
#
loop_
_entity.id
_entity.type
_entity.pdbx_description
1 polymer ?
#
loop_
_entity_poly.entity_id
_entity_poly.type
_entity_poly.pdbx_seq_one_letter_code
_entity_poly.pdbx_strand_id
1 'polypeptide(L)'
;MEREENILGTEKIGKLIRKFSIPCIISLLVNSLYNIIDQIFIGWGVGYIGNGATNVVFPLTMIGLALSLMFGDGASAYLSLKLGEKKKAEAAKGVGNAVSISSIISIAFCAIILIFLPQFLVMFGCTDTLREYALKYGSIIAIGLPFSMIGTTLNSIIRADGSPKYSMTSMLAGAILNTILDPIFIFVFKMGVEGAAIATVISQIVTFALNIIYLKKFKSIKISKESLKLKMSVVKNVAMLGISSFITQMSVVFVMAAENNLLGKYGMQSKFGSEIPITVLGIVMKISQILNSIIIGIAAGAQPIFGYNYGAGKFDRVKKTLKIVLGSSVIISTFAFILFQTIPDKLIAIFGSGDENYIEFACLTFRTYLMLCICNGIQIPSGIFFQAIGKSIKSAILSISRQIAFLIPAMIIFSHFFGLKGVLFAGPFADGLAFVLASIFLVKEIKNLKSGNVKVKEINKNNGVETKVDKHVIITVSREYASGGRYVGKLVAEKLGIKIYDKEFIIKVAEETGLSQEYIESNEQKRDALAALNSGYYAGINNSDELFIKESEIIKDVAQKESAVIVGRCADSILQDRDDVVRVFIYSDMKNKIKRATTYYHLEQKNAEKEIKRIDKLRANHYKYYTGKDWNNHSNYDICINSDVLGVEKTADLICDIVKEKVNV
;
A
#
# COMPACT_ATOMS: atom_id res chain seq x y z
N MET A 1 10.32 25.26 -23.26
CA MET A 1 10.39 25.47 -21.79
C MET A 1 10.87 24.18 -21.16
N GLU A 2 12.05 24.23 -20.58
CA GLU A 2 12.78 23.10 -20.02
C GLU A 2 11.97 22.34 -18.97
N ARG A 3 12.06 21.00 -19.03
CA ARG A 3 11.43 20.08 -18.07
C ARG A 3 12.09 20.31 -16.70
N GLU A 4 11.46 21.06 -15.80
CA GLU A 4 11.79 20.95 -14.38
C GLU A 4 11.49 19.52 -13.93
N GLU A 5 12.53 18.68 -13.88
CA GLU A 5 12.42 17.35 -13.29
C GLU A 5 12.00 17.48 -11.83
N ASN A 6 11.00 16.69 -11.42
CA ASN A 6 10.48 16.74 -10.05
C ASN A 6 11.61 16.45 -9.05
N ILE A 7 11.78 17.34 -8.07
CA ILE A 7 12.84 17.27 -7.05
C ILE A 7 12.94 15.91 -6.36
N LEU A 8 11.82 15.17 -6.26
CA LEU A 8 11.77 13.83 -5.66
C LEU A 8 12.70 12.83 -6.39
N GLY A 9 12.91 13.03 -7.69
CA GLY A 9 13.71 12.16 -8.56
C GLY A 9 15.19 12.51 -8.66
N THR A 10 15.60 13.72 -8.28
CA THR A 10 16.94 14.28 -8.58
C THR A 10 17.71 14.68 -7.31
N GLU A 11 17.04 15.34 -6.36
CA GLU A 11 17.68 15.88 -5.16
C GLU A 11 18.29 14.78 -4.27
N LYS A 12 19.29 15.14 -3.45
CA LYS A 12 19.94 14.21 -2.52
C LYS A 12 18.93 13.69 -1.49
N ILE A 13 18.85 12.35 -1.32
CA ILE A 13 17.88 11.69 -0.43
C ILE A 13 17.89 12.25 1.00
N GLY A 14 19.06 12.49 1.60
CA GLY A 14 19.14 13.04 2.96
C GLY A 14 18.61 14.48 3.07
N LYS A 15 18.65 15.27 1.99
CA LYS A 15 18.05 16.61 1.94
C LYS A 15 16.53 16.52 1.75
N LEU A 16 16.06 15.59 0.91
CA LEU A 16 14.62 15.31 0.74
C LEU A 16 13.99 14.82 2.05
N ILE A 17 14.57 13.83 2.72
CA ILE A 17 14.04 13.30 3.99
C ILE A 17 13.93 14.43 5.02
N ARG A 18 14.97 15.26 5.23
CA ARG A 18 14.87 16.41 6.15
C ARG A 18 13.78 17.39 5.74
N LYS A 19 13.67 17.71 4.45
CA LYS A 19 12.68 18.66 3.93
C LYS A 19 11.23 18.17 4.09
N PHE A 20 10.99 16.86 4.06
CA PHE A 20 9.64 16.28 4.14
C PHE A 20 9.28 15.71 5.51
N SER A 21 10.19 14.98 6.14
CA SER A 21 9.96 14.33 7.43
C SER A 21 9.91 15.32 8.59
N ILE A 22 10.78 16.33 8.65
CA ILE A 22 10.78 17.29 9.78
C ILE A 22 9.42 18.01 9.90
N PRO A 23 8.86 18.60 8.82
CA PRO A 23 7.54 19.20 8.92
C PRO A 23 6.45 18.20 9.34
N CYS A 24 6.52 16.96 8.84
CA CYS A 24 5.54 15.92 9.19
C CYS A 24 5.65 15.49 10.66
N ILE A 25 6.87 15.42 11.22
CA ILE A 25 7.10 15.15 12.64
C ILE A 25 6.50 16.28 13.49
N ILE A 26 6.79 17.53 13.15
CA ILE A 26 6.25 18.70 13.86
C ILE A 26 4.73 18.69 13.83
N SER A 27 4.13 18.44 12.66
CA SER A 27 2.69 18.25 12.53
C SER A 27 2.15 17.23 13.54
N LEU A 28 2.61 15.97 13.45
CA LEU A 28 2.05 14.89 14.26
C LEU A 28 2.32 15.09 15.76
N LEU A 29 3.46 15.66 16.14
CA LEU A 29 3.76 16.01 17.53
C LEU A 29 2.82 17.09 18.06
N VAL A 30 2.64 18.20 17.32
CA VAL A 30 1.70 19.25 17.71
C VAL A 30 0.30 18.67 17.84
N ASN A 31 -0.10 17.77 16.93
CA ASN A 31 -1.39 17.08 17.00
C ASN A 31 -1.58 16.28 18.28
N SER A 32 -0.56 15.50 18.68
CA SER A 32 -0.57 14.74 19.92
C SER A 32 -0.60 15.64 21.15
N LEU A 33 0.14 16.75 21.14
CA LEU A 33 0.24 17.67 22.27
C LEU A 33 -1.05 18.47 22.50
N TYR A 34 -1.66 19.04 21.46
CA TYR A 34 -2.89 19.81 21.65
C TYR A 34 -4.05 18.92 22.11
N ASN A 35 -4.12 17.65 21.66
CA ASN A 35 -5.11 16.69 22.19
C ASN A 35 -4.96 16.47 23.70
N ILE A 36 -3.73 16.51 24.23
CA ILE A 36 -3.50 16.43 25.68
C ILE A 36 -3.96 17.73 26.36
N ILE A 37 -3.62 18.88 25.78
CA ILE A 37 -3.99 20.20 26.31
C ILE A 37 -5.52 20.38 26.37
N ASP A 38 -6.24 20.01 25.31
CA ASP A 38 -7.71 20.06 25.24
C ASP A 38 -8.34 19.26 26.39
N GLN A 39 -7.88 18.03 26.61
CA GLN A 39 -8.37 17.18 27.70
C GLN A 39 -8.02 17.73 29.10
N ILE A 40 -6.91 18.46 29.24
CA ILE A 40 -6.56 19.17 30.49
C ILE A 40 -7.56 20.31 30.73
N PHE A 41 -7.85 21.14 29.72
CA PHE A 41 -8.79 22.25 29.87
C PHE A 41 -10.21 21.79 30.17
N ILE A 42 -10.68 20.73 29.52
CA ILE A 42 -11.98 20.12 29.84
C ILE A 42 -11.99 19.57 31.27
N GLY A 43 -10.92 18.90 31.68
CA GLY A 43 -10.75 18.41 33.05
C GLY A 43 -10.82 19.52 34.09
N TRP A 44 -10.19 20.67 33.84
CA TRP A 44 -10.25 21.83 34.75
C TRP A 44 -11.58 22.57 34.72
N GLY A 45 -12.23 22.67 33.55
CA GLY A 45 -13.46 23.45 33.40
C GLY A 45 -14.73 22.71 33.81
N VAL A 46 -14.81 21.40 33.52
CA VAL A 46 -16.03 20.59 33.72
C VAL A 46 -15.80 19.43 34.70
N GLY A 47 -14.55 19.04 34.93
CA GLY A 47 -14.21 17.88 35.76
C GLY A 47 -14.23 16.57 34.98
N TYR A 48 -14.14 15.46 35.72
CA TYR A 48 -14.01 14.11 35.15
C TYR A 48 -15.21 13.69 34.28
N ILE A 49 -16.42 14.22 34.55
CA ILE A 49 -17.63 13.97 33.76
C ILE A 49 -17.47 14.52 32.33
N GLY A 50 -16.85 15.69 32.17
CA GLY A 50 -16.57 16.27 30.85
C GLY A 50 -15.60 15.42 30.04
N ASN A 51 -14.53 14.93 30.68
CA ASN A 51 -13.59 14.00 30.06
C ASN A 51 -14.22 12.64 29.73
N GLY A 52 -15.13 12.15 30.57
CA GLY A 52 -15.92 10.95 30.28
C GLY A 52 -16.77 11.11 29.02
N ALA A 53 -17.43 12.26 28.86
CA ALA A 53 -18.25 12.56 27.69
C ALA A 53 -17.44 12.61 26.39
N THR A 54 -16.26 13.24 26.40
CA THR A 54 -15.39 13.29 25.20
C THR A 54 -14.84 11.92 24.84
N ASN A 55 -14.47 11.10 25.83
CA ASN A 55 -13.99 9.74 25.61
C ASN A 55 -15.04 8.83 24.95
N VAL A 56 -16.32 8.97 25.30
CA VAL A 56 -17.40 8.18 24.68
C VAL A 56 -17.66 8.60 23.22
N VAL A 57 -17.40 9.86 22.88
CA VAL A 57 -17.50 10.38 21.49
C VAL A 57 -16.26 10.02 20.66
N PHE A 58 -15.12 9.77 21.29
CA PHE A 58 -13.84 9.52 20.62
C PHE A 58 -13.84 8.40 19.57
N PRO A 59 -14.54 7.25 19.73
CA PRO A 59 -14.63 6.25 18.67
C PRO A 59 -15.20 6.80 17.35
N LEU A 60 -16.14 7.75 17.41
CA LEU A 60 -16.74 8.37 16.21
C LEU A 60 -15.72 9.21 15.45
N THR A 61 -14.87 9.97 16.16
CA THR A 61 -13.82 10.78 15.54
C THR A 61 -12.72 9.89 14.94
N MET A 62 -12.43 8.75 15.58
CA MET A 62 -11.48 7.75 15.05
C MET A 62 -11.97 7.08 13.77
N ILE A 63 -13.26 6.76 13.65
CA ILE A 63 -13.83 6.24 12.39
C ILE A 63 -13.72 7.30 11.27
N GLY A 64 -14.02 8.57 11.58
CA GLY A 64 -13.83 9.68 10.65
C GLY A 64 -12.38 9.81 10.18
N LEU A 65 -11.42 9.75 11.12
CA LEU A 65 -9.99 9.76 10.85
C LEU A 65 -9.55 8.56 10.00
N ALA A 66 -10.07 7.36 10.28
CA ALA A 66 -9.79 6.14 9.52
C ALA A 66 -10.16 6.30 8.04
N LEU A 67 -11.37 6.78 7.77
CA LEU A 67 -11.85 7.05 6.41
C LEU A 67 -11.03 8.14 5.72
N SER A 68 -10.68 9.20 6.45
CA SER A 68 -9.87 10.31 5.92
C SER A 68 -8.48 9.87 5.52
N LEU A 69 -7.80 9.09 6.36
CA LEU A 69 -6.48 8.57 6.04
C LEU A 69 -6.53 7.51 4.93
N MET A 70 -7.62 6.74 4.82
CA MET A 70 -7.82 5.82 3.69
C MET A 70 -7.75 6.54 2.34
N PHE A 71 -8.49 7.65 2.19
CA PHE A 71 -8.45 8.40 0.94
C PHE A 71 -7.23 9.31 0.83
N GLY A 72 -6.80 9.93 1.93
CA GLY A 72 -5.64 10.83 1.98
C GLY A 72 -4.32 10.12 1.68
N ASP A 73 -3.98 9.07 2.43
CA ASP A 73 -2.74 8.33 2.25
C ASP A 73 -2.77 7.50 0.96
N GLY A 74 -3.94 6.97 0.62
CA GLY A 74 -4.18 6.30 -0.66
C GLY A 74 -3.94 7.22 -1.85
N ALA A 75 -4.47 8.44 -1.82
CA ALA A 75 -4.27 9.44 -2.87
C ALA A 75 -2.83 9.96 -2.90
N SER A 76 -2.20 10.12 -1.74
CA SER A 76 -0.79 10.48 -1.61
C SER A 76 0.13 9.44 -2.28
N ALA A 77 -0.10 8.14 -2.01
CA ALA A 77 0.63 7.05 -2.65
C ALA A 77 0.35 7.01 -4.17
N TYR A 78 -0.93 7.08 -4.57
CA TYR A 78 -1.34 7.07 -5.97
C TYR A 78 -0.72 8.24 -6.77
N LEU A 79 -0.79 9.46 -6.22
CA LEU A 79 -0.17 10.67 -6.77
C LEU A 79 1.32 10.45 -6.98
N SER A 80 2.04 10.01 -5.95
CA SER A 80 3.49 9.84 -5.99
C SER A 80 3.92 8.78 -7.00
N LEU A 81 3.25 7.62 -7.03
CA LEU A 81 3.49 6.54 -8.00
C LEU A 81 3.27 7.02 -9.44
N LYS A 82 2.11 7.63 -9.71
CA LYS A 82 1.75 8.10 -11.06
C LYS A 82 2.62 9.26 -11.54
N LEU A 83 3.10 10.12 -10.64
CA LEU A 83 4.10 11.13 -10.98
C LEU A 83 5.45 10.50 -11.35
N GLY A 84 5.85 9.43 -10.66
CA GLY A 84 7.04 8.65 -11.00
C GLY A 84 6.93 7.99 -12.37
N GLU A 85 5.76 7.41 -12.68
CA GLU A 85 5.39 6.82 -13.98
C GLU A 85 5.21 7.87 -15.10
N LYS A 86 5.35 9.17 -14.80
CA LYS A 86 5.09 10.30 -15.70
C LYS A 86 3.62 10.42 -16.16
N LYS A 87 2.68 9.71 -15.52
CA LYS A 87 1.23 9.73 -15.80
C LYS A 87 0.50 10.83 -15.03
N LYS A 88 0.83 12.10 -15.28
CA LYS A 88 0.27 13.26 -14.54
C LYS A 88 -1.26 13.37 -14.60
N ALA A 89 -1.87 13.04 -15.75
CA ALA A 89 -3.33 13.12 -15.92
C ALA A 89 -4.06 12.07 -15.06
N GLU A 90 -3.52 10.87 -14.94
CA GLU A 90 -4.04 9.85 -14.03
C GLU A 90 -3.85 10.28 -12.58
N ALA A 91 -2.68 10.83 -12.24
CA ALA A 91 -2.41 11.34 -10.91
C ALA A 91 -3.44 12.41 -10.47
N ALA A 92 -3.78 13.33 -11.38
CA ALA A 92 -4.82 14.34 -11.16
C ALA A 92 -6.21 13.73 -10.96
N LYS A 93 -6.58 12.72 -11.77
CA LYS A 93 -7.83 11.98 -11.59
C LYS A 93 -7.89 11.28 -10.23
N GLY A 94 -6.80 10.65 -9.79
CA GLY A 94 -6.72 9.98 -8.49
C GLY A 94 -6.95 10.95 -7.33
N VAL A 95 -6.26 12.10 -7.35
CA VAL A 95 -6.43 13.17 -6.35
C VAL A 95 -7.85 13.72 -6.38
N GLY A 96 -8.38 14.07 -7.56
CA GLY A 96 -9.72 14.64 -7.68
C GLY A 96 -10.81 13.67 -7.22
N ASN A 97 -10.68 12.38 -7.55
CA ASN A 97 -11.62 11.34 -7.10
C ASN A 97 -11.55 11.14 -5.58
N ALA A 98 -10.36 11.16 -4.99
CA ALA A 98 -10.18 11.06 -3.54
C ALA A 98 -10.85 12.21 -2.79
N VAL A 99 -10.70 13.45 -3.28
CA VAL A 99 -11.35 14.62 -2.70
C VAL A 99 -12.87 14.52 -2.85
N SER A 100 -13.37 14.19 -4.05
CA SER A 100 -14.82 14.04 -4.30
C SER A 100 -15.45 12.96 -3.41
N ILE A 101 -14.86 11.77 -3.33
CA ILE A 101 -15.42 10.68 -2.52
C ILE A 101 -15.30 10.96 -1.02
N SER A 102 -14.19 11.59 -0.59
CA SER A 102 -14.01 12.00 0.81
C SER A 102 -15.09 12.98 1.23
N SER A 103 -15.46 13.94 0.37
CA SER A 103 -16.53 14.90 0.65
C SER A 103 -17.91 14.23 0.77
N ILE A 104 -18.22 13.30 -0.14
CA ILE A 104 -19.50 12.56 -0.09
C ILE A 104 -19.57 11.72 1.19
N ILE A 105 -18.54 10.95 1.47
CA ILE A 105 -18.50 10.07 2.65
C ILE A 105 -18.54 10.90 3.92
N SER A 106 -17.84 12.04 3.99
CA SER A 106 -17.82 12.84 5.21
C SER A 106 -19.16 13.51 5.51
N ILE A 107 -19.88 13.97 4.48
CA ILE A 107 -21.24 14.53 4.64
C ILE A 107 -22.23 13.42 5.03
N ALA A 108 -22.18 12.27 4.35
CA ALA A 108 -23.03 11.12 4.69
C ALA A 108 -22.76 10.64 6.12
N PHE A 109 -21.49 10.57 6.53
CA PHE A 109 -21.09 10.16 7.87
C PHE A 109 -21.54 11.15 8.93
N CYS A 110 -21.44 12.46 8.69
CA CYS A 110 -22.00 13.50 9.56
C CYS A 110 -23.52 13.31 9.74
N ALA A 111 -24.27 13.13 8.65
CA ALA A 111 -25.72 12.91 8.71
C ALA A 111 -26.08 11.64 9.49
N ILE A 112 -25.38 10.53 9.24
CA ILE A 112 -25.59 9.27 9.98
C ILE A 112 -25.32 9.47 11.48
N ILE A 113 -24.22 10.15 11.84
CA ILE A 113 -23.90 10.40 13.24
C ILE A 113 -24.99 11.26 13.87
N LEU A 114 -25.41 12.38 13.26
CA LEU A 114 -26.42 13.25 13.85
C LEU A 114 -27.77 12.54 14.06
N ILE A 115 -28.17 11.65 13.15
CA ILE A 115 -29.44 10.89 13.26
C ILE A 115 -29.34 9.82 14.35
N PHE A 116 -28.22 9.12 14.45
CA PHE A 116 -28.05 7.95 15.32
C PHE A 116 -27.12 8.23 16.53
N LEU A 117 -26.85 9.50 16.84
CA LEU A 117 -25.88 9.87 17.88
C LEU A 117 -26.23 9.22 19.23
N PRO A 118 -27.49 9.29 19.74
CA PRO A 118 -27.83 8.64 21.00
C PRO A 118 -27.51 7.14 21.02
N GLN A 119 -27.80 6.44 19.92
CA GLN A 119 -27.58 4.99 19.76
C GLN A 119 -26.09 4.67 19.72
N PHE A 120 -25.29 5.47 18.99
CA PHE A 120 -23.84 5.32 18.98
C PHE A 120 -23.23 5.58 20.36
N LEU A 121 -23.69 6.61 21.07
CA LEU A 121 -23.21 6.90 22.42
C LEU A 121 -23.48 5.72 23.36
N VAL A 122 -24.69 5.17 23.35
CA VAL A 122 -25.03 3.98 24.14
C VAL A 122 -24.16 2.79 23.73
N MET A 123 -23.97 2.56 22.43
CA MET A 123 -23.10 1.49 21.91
C MET A 123 -21.64 1.63 22.39
N PHE A 124 -21.13 2.86 22.53
CA PHE A 124 -19.78 3.14 23.01
C PHE A 124 -19.69 3.30 24.54
N GLY A 125 -20.75 2.93 25.27
CA GLY A 125 -20.73 2.85 26.74
C GLY A 125 -21.11 4.14 27.46
N CYS A 126 -21.91 5.02 26.85
CA CYS A 126 -22.44 6.21 27.52
C CYS A 126 -23.37 5.83 28.67
N THR A 127 -23.02 6.23 29.90
CA THR A 127 -23.90 6.16 31.07
C THR A 127 -24.87 7.35 31.10
N ASP A 128 -25.95 7.23 31.87
CA ASP A 128 -26.94 8.32 31.98
C ASP A 128 -26.34 9.62 32.53
N THR A 129 -25.33 9.52 33.40
CA THR A 129 -24.58 10.67 33.95
C THR A 129 -23.76 11.41 32.89
N LEU A 130 -23.30 10.72 31.84
CA LEU A 130 -22.51 11.30 30.76
C LEU A 130 -23.37 11.76 29.59
N ARG A 131 -24.60 11.25 29.48
CA ARG A 131 -25.45 11.35 28.29
C ARG A 131 -25.66 12.79 27.83
N GLU A 132 -26.00 13.69 28.74
CA GLU A 132 -26.25 15.09 28.37
C GLU A 132 -25.00 15.75 27.77
N TYR A 133 -23.86 15.65 28.48
CA TYR A 133 -22.59 16.20 28.01
C TYR A 133 -22.13 15.56 26.71
N ALA A 134 -22.28 14.24 26.56
CA ALA A 134 -21.86 13.50 25.38
C ALA A 134 -22.72 13.83 24.15
N LEU A 135 -24.03 14.04 24.32
CA LEU A 135 -24.91 14.47 23.23
C LEU A 135 -24.58 15.88 22.74
N LYS A 136 -24.38 16.82 23.66
CA LYS A 136 -24.04 18.20 23.32
C LYS A 136 -22.66 18.30 22.67
N TYR A 137 -21.65 17.65 23.24
CA TYR A 137 -20.31 17.58 22.67
C TYR A 137 -20.31 16.86 21.29
N GLY A 138 -20.91 15.67 21.23
CA GLY A 138 -20.91 14.81 20.04
C GLY A 138 -21.64 15.42 18.85
N SER A 139 -22.75 16.13 19.08
CA SER A 139 -23.51 16.78 17.99
C SER A 139 -22.71 17.92 17.34
N ILE A 140 -22.01 18.73 18.14
CA ILE A 140 -21.12 19.78 17.63
C ILE A 140 -19.95 19.17 16.87
N ILE A 141 -19.28 18.16 17.43
CA ILE A 141 -18.18 17.46 16.77
C ILE A 141 -18.62 16.83 15.45
N ALA A 142 -19.83 16.24 15.38
CA ALA A 142 -20.36 15.64 14.16
C ALA A 142 -20.45 16.66 13.01
N ILE A 143 -20.86 17.90 13.29
CA ILE A 143 -20.90 19.00 12.32
C ILE A 143 -19.48 19.37 11.83
N GLY A 144 -18.46 19.20 12.67
CA GLY A 144 -17.05 19.39 12.32
C GLY A 144 -16.44 18.30 11.44
N LEU A 145 -16.98 17.08 11.48
CA LEU A 145 -16.39 15.93 10.79
C LEU A 145 -16.16 16.15 9.29
N PRO A 146 -17.08 16.74 8.50
CA PRO A 146 -16.82 17.05 7.09
C PRO A 146 -15.54 17.87 6.87
N PHE A 147 -15.32 18.91 7.68
CA PHE A 147 -14.15 19.78 7.57
C PHE A 147 -12.88 19.06 7.99
N SER A 148 -12.93 18.34 9.12
CA SER A 148 -11.81 17.55 9.61
C SER A 148 -11.39 16.47 8.60
N MET A 149 -12.36 15.75 8.05
CA MET A 149 -12.10 14.62 7.17
C MET A 149 -11.52 15.06 5.84
N ILE A 150 -12.16 16.02 5.17
CA ILE A 150 -11.66 16.57 3.90
C ILE A 150 -10.32 17.28 4.15
N GLY A 151 -10.20 18.03 5.25
CA GLY A 151 -8.98 18.71 5.66
C GLY A 151 -7.80 17.73 5.79
N THR A 152 -8.02 16.59 6.44
CA THR A 152 -7.01 15.54 6.64
C THR A 152 -6.63 14.87 5.33
N THR A 153 -7.62 14.50 4.51
CA THR A 153 -7.41 13.95 3.16
C THR A 153 -6.52 14.87 2.32
N LEU A 154 -6.87 16.16 2.25
CA LEU A 154 -6.09 17.15 1.52
C LEU A 154 -4.69 17.33 2.11
N ASN A 155 -4.55 17.33 3.44
CA ASN A 155 -3.26 17.51 4.08
C ASN A 155 -2.25 16.43 3.65
N SER A 156 -2.68 15.16 3.58
CA SER A 156 -1.86 14.05 3.05
C SER A 156 -1.47 14.28 1.58
N ILE A 157 -2.40 14.75 0.75
CA ILE A 157 -2.16 15.01 -0.68
C ILE A 157 -1.17 16.19 -0.87
N ILE A 158 -1.29 17.26 -0.07
CA ILE A 158 -0.40 18.43 -0.12
C ILE A 158 1.05 18.04 0.17
N ARG A 159 1.27 17.10 1.10
CA ARG A 159 2.61 16.56 1.36
C ARG A 159 3.14 15.83 0.13
N ALA A 160 2.33 15.01 -0.51
CA ALA A 160 2.69 14.27 -1.73
C ALA A 160 2.95 15.15 -2.95
N ASP A 161 2.24 16.28 -3.07
CA ASP A 161 2.48 17.29 -4.12
C ASP A 161 3.83 18.04 -3.94
N GLY A 162 4.52 17.85 -2.80
CA GLY A 162 5.84 18.41 -2.56
C GLY A 162 5.87 19.68 -1.70
N SER A 163 4.80 19.95 -0.94
CA SER A 163 4.71 21.10 -0.03
C SER A 163 4.47 20.69 1.44
N PRO A 164 5.36 19.88 2.04
CA PRO A 164 5.22 19.44 3.43
C PRO A 164 5.21 20.60 4.44
N LYS A 165 5.94 21.70 4.17
CA LYS A 165 5.87 22.91 4.99
C LYS A 165 4.48 23.54 5.03
N TYR A 166 3.77 23.55 3.89
CA TYR A 166 2.42 24.11 3.82
C TYR A 166 1.44 23.26 4.62
N SER A 167 1.49 21.94 4.42
CA SER A 167 0.67 20.99 5.18
C SER A 167 0.94 21.09 6.69
N MET A 168 2.20 21.33 7.09
CA MET A 168 2.54 21.60 8.49
C MET A 168 1.91 22.91 8.98
N THR A 169 2.12 24.02 8.26
CA THR A 169 1.59 25.32 8.68
C THR A 169 0.07 25.35 8.79
N SER A 170 -0.66 24.66 7.89
CA SER A 170 -2.13 24.62 7.97
C SER A 170 -2.62 23.88 9.20
N MET A 171 -1.95 22.78 9.56
CA MET A 171 -2.30 22.00 10.75
C MET A 171 -1.92 22.73 12.04
N LEU A 172 -0.75 23.40 12.06
CA LEU A 172 -0.32 24.22 13.20
C LEU A 172 -1.27 25.40 13.44
N ALA A 173 -1.74 26.05 12.38
CA ALA A 173 -2.70 27.15 12.50
C ALA A 173 -3.98 26.69 13.21
N GLY A 174 -4.52 25.51 12.86
CA GLY A 174 -5.65 24.92 13.56
C GLY A 174 -5.33 24.58 15.02
N ALA A 175 -4.24 23.87 15.28
CA ALA A 175 -3.87 23.46 16.64
C ALA A 175 -3.63 24.66 17.59
N ILE A 176 -2.94 25.69 17.11
CA ILE A 176 -2.69 26.92 17.87
C ILE A 176 -4.01 27.65 18.12
N LEU A 177 -4.87 27.75 17.10
CA LEU A 177 -6.18 28.38 17.26
C LEU A 177 -7.04 27.63 18.27
N ASN A 178 -7.08 26.31 18.23
CA ASN A 178 -7.79 25.47 19.19
C ASN A 178 -7.28 25.70 20.61
N THR A 179 -5.96 25.65 20.81
CA THR A 179 -5.32 25.90 22.11
C THR A 179 -5.66 27.27 22.70
N ILE A 180 -5.88 28.28 21.85
CA ILE A 180 -6.30 29.63 22.27
C ILE A 180 -7.80 29.69 22.54
N LEU A 181 -8.62 29.10 21.67
CA LEU A 181 -10.08 29.16 21.76
C LEU A 181 -10.64 28.32 22.90
N ASP A 182 -10.05 27.15 23.20
CA ASP A 182 -10.50 26.26 24.27
C ASP A 182 -10.66 26.98 25.61
N PRO A 183 -9.62 27.63 26.19
CA PRO A 183 -9.77 28.30 27.48
C PRO A 183 -10.74 29.50 27.41
N ILE A 184 -10.86 30.16 26.25
CA ILE A 184 -11.82 31.25 26.06
C ILE A 184 -13.26 30.71 26.17
N PHE A 185 -13.60 29.68 25.40
CA PHE A 185 -14.95 29.13 25.42
C PHE A 185 -15.27 28.37 26.71
N ILE A 186 -14.30 27.63 27.25
CA ILE A 186 -14.47 26.82 28.48
C ILE A 186 -14.58 27.71 29.72
N PHE A 187 -13.63 28.64 29.94
CA PHE A 187 -13.55 29.39 31.19
C PHE A 187 -14.16 30.78 31.11
N VAL A 188 -13.94 31.52 30.01
CA VAL A 188 -14.44 32.91 29.89
C VAL A 188 -15.94 32.90 29.58
N PHE A 189 -16.36 32.14 28.58
CA PHE A 189 -17.77 32.00 28.22
C PHE A 189 -18.51 30.91 29.00
N LYS A 190 -17.81 30.14 29.83
CA LYS A 190 -18.39 29.11 30.72
C LYS A 190 -19.24 28.07 29.98
N MET A 191 -18.86 27.74 28.74
CA MET A 191 -19.62 26.81 27.88
C MET A 191 -19.26 25.33 28.12
N GLY A 192 -18.32 25.05 29.04
CA GLY A 192 -17.93 23.67 29.37
C GLY A 192 -17.50 22.86 28.14
N VAL A 193 -17.98 21.61 28.03
CA VAL A 193 -17.62 20.71 26.91
C VAL A 193 -18.10 21.23 25.56
N GLU A 194 -19.21 21.96 25.50
CA GLU A 194 -19.72 22.55 24.25
C GLU A 194 -18.73 23.58 23.71
N GLY A 195 -18.12 24.35 24.61
CA GLY A 195 -17.07 25.31 24.28
C GLY A 195 -15.85 24.66 23.64
N ALA A 196 -15.37 23.54 24.22
CA ALA A 196 -14.26 22.76 23.67
C ALA A 196 -14.59 22.20 22.27
N ALA A 197 -15.80 21.68 22.08
CA ALA A 197 -16.25 21.19 20.79
C ALA A 197 -16.29 22.31 19.73
N ILE A 198 -16.83 23.48 20.06
CA ILE A 198 -16.90 24.64 19.16
C ILE A 198 -15.50 25.10 18.76
N ALA A 199 -14.60 25.25 19.73
CA ALA A 199 -13.21 25.63 19.50
C ALA A 199 -12.49 24.64 18.55
N THR A 200 -12.73 23.34 18.75
CA THR A 200 -12.23 22.27 17.87
C THR A 200 -12.78 22.41 16.46
N VAL A 201 -14.09 22.61 16.28
CA VAL A 201 -14.73 22.72 14.96
C VAL A 201 -14.24 23.97 14.21
N ILE A 202 -14.15 25.13 14.87
CA ILE A 202 -13.62 26.36 14.26
C ILE A 202 -12.19 26.12 13.74
N SER A 203 -11.37 25.44 14.54
CA SER A 203 -9.98 25.14 14.19
C SER A 203 -9.85 24.16 13.03
N GLN A 204 -10.75 23.17 12.94
CA GLN A 204 -10.87 22.27 11.80
C GLN A 204 -11.31 23.01 10.54
N ILE A 205 -12.26 23.95 10.63
CA ILE A 205 -12.70 24.79 9.50
C ILE A 205 -11.55 25.63 8.97
N VAL A 206 -10.74 26.24 9.85
CA VAL A 206 -9.56 27.01 9.42
C VAL A 206 -8.53 26.12 8.72
N THR A 207 -8.23 24.95 9.29
CA THR A 207 -7.32 23.97 8.67
C THR A 207 -7.81 23.52 7.30
N PHE A 208 -9.11 23.22 7.19
CA PHE A 208 -9.79 22.86 5.95
C PHE A 208 -9.70 23.98 4.91
N ALA A 209 -10.01 25.23 5.29
CA ALA A 209 -9.96 26.37 4.40
C ALA A 209 -8.56 26.58 3.82
N LEU A 210 -7.52 26.51 4.66
CA LEU A 210 -6.12 26.58 4.21
C LEU A 210 -5.80 25.43 3.23
N ASN A 211 -6.20 24.20 3.53
CA ASN A 211 -5.94 23.06 2.65
C ASN A 211 -6.70 23.16 1.31
N ILE A 212 -7.93 23.70 1.29
CA ILE A 212 -8.66 23.97 0.04
C ILE A 212 -8.00 25.07 -0.78
N ILE A 213 -7.52 26.14 -0.15
CA ILE A 213 -6.81 27.23 -0.86
C ILE A 213 -5.58 26.67 -1.58
N TYR A 214 -4.91 25.66 -1.02
CA TYR A 214 -3.80 24.99 -1.69
C TYR A 214 -4.18 24.29 -3.00
N LEU A 215 -5.44 23.85 -3.19
CA LEU A 215 -5.87 23.22 -4.44
C LEU A 215 -5.58 24.10 -5.68
N LYS A 216 -5.60 25.43 -5.51
CA LYS A 216 -5.25 26.41 -6.56
C LYS A 216 -3.74 26.59 -6.77
N LYS A 217 -2.91 26.09 -5.85
CA LYS A 217 -1.45 26.25 -5.79
C LYS A 217 -0.68 24.93 -6.01
N PHE A 218 -1.35 23.88 -6.50
CA PHE A 218 -0.69 22.60 -6.78
C PHE A 218 0.49 22.78 -7.73
N LYS A 219 1.60 22.11 -7.42
CA LYS A 219 2.86 22.23 -8.17
C LYS A 219 3.00 21.14 -9.22
N SER A 220 2.60 19.92 -8.88
CA SER A 220 2.89 18.74 -9.70
C SER A 220 1.82 18.42 -10.74
N ILE A 221 0.55 18.76 -10.45
CA ILE A 221 -0.64 18.48 -11.27
C ILE A 221 -1.57 19.68 -11.34
N LYS A 222 -2.43 19.73 -12.37
CA LYS A 222 -3.56 20.68 -12.44
C LYS A 222 -4.86 19.91 -12.24
N ILE A 223 -5.63 20.27 -11.22
CA ILE A 223 -6.94 19.68 -10.97
C ILE A 223 -7.97 20.36 -11.89
N SER A 224 -8.56 19.57 -12.79
CA SER A 224 -9.65 20.02 -13.67
C SER A 224 -11.01 19.56 -13.14
N LYS A 225 -12.12 20.17 -13.62
CA LYS A 225 -13.48 19.70 -13.32
C LYS A 225 -13.69 18.22 -13.68
N GLU A 226 -13.04 17.75 -14.74
CA GLU A 226 -13.08 16.33 -15.13
C GLU A 226 -12.36 15.41 -14.14
N SER A 227 -11.32 15.91 -13.46
CA SER A 227 -10.59 15.14 -12.45
C SER A 227 -11.45 14.85 -11.21
N LEU A 228 -12.45 15.71 -10.94
CA LEU A 228 -13.40 15.59 -9.84
C LEU A 228 -14.58 14.66 -10.16
N LYS A 229 -14.79 14.29 -11.44
CA LYS A 229 -15.82 13.32 -11.82
C LYS A 229 -15.46 11.95 -11.26
N LEU A 230 -16.37 11.40 -10.45
CA LEU A 230 -16.17 10.12 -9.81
C LEU A 230 -16.16 8.97 -10.82
N LYS A 231 -15.10 8.17 -10.75
CA LYS A 231 -14.93 6.91 -11.44
C LYS A 231 -14.65 5.85 -10.40
N MET A 232 -15.59 4.93 -10.21
CA MET A 232 -15.52 3.94 -9.14
C MET A 232 -14.24 3.09 -9.19
N SER A 233 -13.72 2.79 -10.38
CA SER A 233 -12.44 2.10 -10.56
C SER A 233 -11.26 2.87 -9.95
N VAL A 234 -11.20 4.19 -10.14
CA VAL A 234 -10.15 5.05 -9.58
C VAL A 234 -10.31 5.17 -8.08
N VAL A 235 -11.54 5.37 -7.59
CA VAL A 235 -11.85 5.40 -6.16
C VAL A 235 -11.40 4.11 -5.48
N LYS A 236 -11.70 2.95 -6.07
CA LYS A 236 -11.28 1.65 -5.55
C LYS A 236 -9.75 1.54 -5.48
N ASN A 237 -9.04 1.97 -6.53
CA ASN A 237 -7.57 1.94 -6.53
C ASN A 237 -6.97 2.84 -5.43
N VAL A 238 -7.50 4.05 -5.27
CA VAL A 238 -7.07 4.98 -4.21
C VAL A 238 -7.36 4.38 -2.83
N ALA A 239 -8.58 3.92 -2.59
CA ALA A 239 -8.97 3.34 -1.29
C ALA A 239 -8.12 2.10 -0.95
N MET A 240 -7.86 1.23 -1.93
CA MET A 240 -7.03 0.04 -1.74
C MET A 240 -5.59 0.39 -1.38
N LEU A 241 -5.06 1.54 -1.82
CA LEU A 241 -3.73 1.98 -1.38
C LEU A 241 -3.74 2.46 0.07
N GLY A 242 -4.82 3.10 0.53
CA GLY A 242 -4.95 3.60 1.90
C GLY A 242 -5.58 2.62 2.90
N ILE A 243 -5.96 1.42 2.49
CA ILE A 243 -6.71 0.48 3.34
C ILE A 243 -5.97 0.10 4.62
N SER A 244 -4.64 0.06 4.61
CA SER A 244 -3.85 -0.20 5.80
C SER A 244 -3.95 0.92 6.83
N SER A 245 -4.06 2.18 6.40
CA SER A 245 -4.30 3.32 7.30
C SER A 245 -5.68 3.21 7.95
N PHE A 246 -6.72 2.86 7.18
CA PHE A 246 -8.06 2.59 7.71
C PHE A 246 -8.04 1.48 8.77
N ILE A 247 -7.47 0.33 8.43
CA ILE A 247 -7.31 -0.81 9.34
C ILE A 247 -6.59 -0.40 10.60
N THR A 248 -5.49 0.35 10.48
CA THR A 248 -4.68 0.77 11.62
C THR A 248 -5.52 1.59 12.61
N GLN A 249 -6.29 2.57 12.12
CA GLN A 249 -7.13 3.40 12.99
C GLN A 249 -8.30 2.60 13.58
N MET A 250 -8.97 1.77 12.79
CA MET A 250 -10.05 0.91 13.31
C MET A 250 -9.53 -0.07 14.36
N SER A 251 -8.31 -0.58 14.17
CA SER A 251 -7.69 -1.50 15.12
C SER A 251 -7.43 -0.83 16.46
N VAL A 252 -7.09 0.46 16.50
CA VAL A 252 -6.94 1.21 17.76
C VAL A 252 -8.24 1.19 18.56
N VAL A 253 -9.39 1.39 17.91
CA VAL A 253 -10.71 1.34 18.58
C VAL A 253 -10.98 -0.04 19.20
N PHE A 254 -10.73 -1.11 18.45
CA PHE A 254 -10.95 -2.48 18.95
C PHE A 254 -9.96 -2.87 20.05
N VAL A 255 -8.69 -2.51 19.91
CA VAL A 255 -7.66 -2.78 20.92
C VAL A 255 -7.99 -2.04 22.22
N MET A 256 -8.34 -0.76 22.15
CA MET A 256 -8.72 0.03 23.33
C MET A 256 -9.94 -0.57 24.05
N ALA A 257 -10.95 -1.02 23.30
CA ALA A 257 -12.11 -1.69 23.88
C ALA A 257 -11.72 -3.01 24.58
N ALA A 258 -10.88 -3.84 23.95
CA ALA A 258 -10.39 -5.08 24.55
C ALA A 258 -9.55 -4.82 25.81
N GLU A 259 -8.63 -3.85 25.75
CA GLU A 259 -7.78 -3.44 26.87
C GLU A 259 -8.62 -2.98 28.06
N ASN A 260 -9.53 -2.03 27.86
CA ASN A 260 -10.35 -1.49 28.95
C ASN A 260 -11.19 -2.57 29.64
N ASN A 261 -11.79 -3.48 28.86
CA ASN A 261 -12.58 -4.58 29.42
C ASN A 261 -11.74 -5.58 30.21
N LEU A 262 -10.58 -6.00 29.68
CA LEU A 262 -9.72 -6.97 30.35
C LEU A 262 -9.04 -6.37 31.58
N LEU A 263 -8.55 -5.13 31.50
CA LEU A 263 -7.97 -4.41 32.63
C LEU A 263 -9.00 -4.17 33.72
N GLY A 264 -10.23 -3.81 33.38
CA GLY A 264 -11.31 -3.65 34.36
C GLY A 264 -11.62 -4.96 35.09
N LYS A 265 -11.79 -6.04 34.33
CA LYS A 265 -12.11 -7.38 34.88
C LYS A 265 -11.00 -7.92 35.79
N TYR A 266 -9.76 -7.96 35.31
CA TYR A 266 -8.65 -8.53 36.08
C TYR A 266 -8.06 -7.54 37.09
N GLY A 267 -8.24 -6.24 36.87
CA GLY A 267 -7.88 -5.20 37.83
C GLY A 267 -8.68 -5.31 39.12
N MET A 268 -9.99 -5.57 39.03
CA MET A 268 -10.87 -5.80 40.19
C MET A 268 -10.40 -6.97 41.07
N GLN A 269 -9.71 -7.95 40.50
CA GLN A 269 -9.18 -9.13 41.19
C GLN A 269 -7.77 -8.91 41.76
N SER A 270 -7.20 -7.71 41.58
CA SER A 270 -5.84 -7.36 41.96
C SER A 270 -5.81 -6.29 43.03
N LYS A 271 -4.66 -6.11 43.70
CA LYS A 271 -4.46 -5.01 44.66
C LYS A 271 -4.62 -3.60 44.07
N PHE A 272 -4.60 -3.47 42.74
CA PHE A 272 -4.68 -2.18 42.05
C PHE A 272 -6.13 -1.73 41.78
N GLY A 273 -7.13 -2.60 41.97
CA GLY A 273 -8.51 -2.31 41.59
C GLY A 273 -8.69 -2.17 40.06
N SER A 274 -9.91 -1.86 39.62
CA SER A 274 -10.24 -1.73 38.20
C SER A 274 -9.81 -0.39 37.58
N GLU A 275 -9.72 0.67 38.38
CA GLU A 275 -9.51 2.04 37.88
C GLU A 275 -8.05 2.37 37.58
N ILE A 276 -7.13 1.98 38.48
CA ILE A 276 -5.69 2.26 38.31
C ILE A 276 -5.17 1.66 37.00
N PRO A 277 -5.42 0.37 36.67
CA PRO A 277 -4.82 -0.21 35.48
C PRO A 277 -5.30 0.40 34.16
N ILE A 278 -6.59 0.72 34.07
CA ILE A 278 -7.18 1.39 32.90
C ILE A 278 -6.56 2.78 32.72
N THR A 279 -6.50 3.55 33.81
CA THR A 279 -5.99 4.93 33.79
C THR A 279 -4.51 4.97 33.42
N VAL A 280 -3.70 4.13 34.09
CA VAL A 280 -2.27 4.05 33.87
C VAL A 280 -1.95 3.62 32.45
N LEU A 281 -2.58 2.56 31.92
CA LEU A 281 -2.29 2.13 30.55
C LEU A 281 -2.66 3.24 29.55
N GLY A 282 -3.78 3.94 29.76
CA GLY A 282 -4.16 5.08 28.92
C GLY A 282 -3.08 6.17 28.87
N ILE A 283 -2.48 6.51 30.01
CA ILE A 283 -1.38 7.50 30.07
C ILE A 283 -0.11 6.97 29.40
N VAL A 284 0.25 5.71 29.65
CA VAL A 284 1.40 5.05 29.02
C VAL A 284 1.24 5.05 27.49
N MET A 285 0.03 4.77 26.99
CA MET A 285 -0.27 4.81 25.55
C MET A 285 -0.18 6.24 24.98
N LYS A 286 -0.65 7.27 25.70
CA LYS A 286 -0.47 8.68 25.29
C LYS A 286 1.00 9.06 25.16
N ILE A 287 1.84 8.66 26.12
CA ILE A 287 3.28 8.91 26.07
C ILE A 287 3.91 8.13 24.90
N SER A 288 3.55 6.86 24.72
CA SER A 288 3.99 6.07 23.57
C SER A 288 3.56 6.69 22.24
N GLN A 289 2.39 7.33 22.18
CA GLN A 289 1.89 7.98 20.98
C GLN A 289 2.75 9.17 20.57
N ILE A 290 3.31 9.95 21.50
CA ILE A 290 4.22 11.05 21.19
C ILE A 290 5.45 10.51 20.44
N LEU A 291 6.03 9.40 20.89
CA LEU A 291 7.20 8.79 20.26
C LEU A 291 6.84 8.12 18.93
N ASN A 292 5.70 7.44 18.85
CA ASN A 292 5.19 6.87 17.60
C ASN A 292 4.90 7.96 16.56
N SER A 293 4.41 9.15 16.96
CA SER A 293 4.20 10.29 16.07
C SER A 293 5.50 10.74 15.38
N ILE A 294 6.65 10.63 16.05
CA ILE A 294 7.95 10.91 15.43
C ILE A 294 8.27 9.85 14.37
N ILE A 295 8.11 8.57 14.69
CA ILE A 295 8.39 7.45 13.77
C ILE A 295 7.47 7.52 12.54
N ILE A 296 6.16 7.72 12.77
CA ILE A 296 5.16 7.90 11.71
C ILE A 296 5.49 9.15 10.89
N GLY A 297 5.89 10.26 11.51
CA GLY A 297 6.27 11.49 10.82
C GLY A 297 7.48 11.31 9.90
N ILE A 298 8.48 10.53 10.33
CA ILE A 298 9.63 10.16 9.48
C ILE A 298 9.14 9.40 8.25
N ALA A 299 8.36 8.34 8.46
CA ALA A 299 7.92 7.43 7.41
C ALA A 299 6.90 8.06 6.45
N ALA A 300 5.88 8.75 6.97
CA ALA A 300 4.87 9.46 6.18
C ALA A 300 5.48 10.64 5.40
N GLY A 301 6.48 11.33 5.96
CA GLY A 301 7.26 12.31 5.22
C GLY A 301 8.08 11.69 4.07
N ALA A 302 8.53 10.45 4.22
CA ALA A 302 9.27 9.73 3.18
C ALA A 302 8.36 9.08 2.13
N GLN A 303 7.05 8.96 2.38
CA GLN A 303 6.08 8.33 1.47
C GLN A 303 6.13 8.89 0.04
N PRO A 304 6.19 10.22 -0.21
CA PRO A 304 6.28 10.75 -1.57
C PRO A 304 7.60 10.39 -2.26
N ILE A 305 8.68 10.31 -1.49
CA ILE A 305 10.01 9.93 -1.97
C ILE A 305 9.99 8.46 -2.42
N PHE A 306 9.39 7.57 -1.62
CA PHE A 306 9.22 6.16 -1.99
C PHE A 306 8.37 5.99 -3.23
N GLY A 307 7.14 6.53 -3.23
CA GLY A 307 6.20 6.35 -4.33
C GLY A 307 6.74 6.90 -5.66
N TYR A 308 7.32 8.11 -5.65
CA TYR A 308 7.89 8.70 -6.87
C TYR A 308 9.07 7.89 -7.41
N ASN A 309 10.04 7.52 -6.56
CA ASN A 309 11.22 6.81 -7.03
C ASN A 309 10.90 5.36 -7.43
N TYR A 310 9.92 4.73 -6.79
CA TYR A 310 9.44 3.40 -7.19
C TYR A 310 8.71 3.46 -8.53
N GLY A 311 7.77 4.39 -8.72
CA GLY A 311 7.08 4.60 -10.00
C GLY A 311 8.03 5.02 -11.15
N ALA A 312 9.12 5.70 -10.82
CA ALA A 312 10.17 6.07 -11.78
C ALA A 312 11.22 4.97 -12.02
N GLY A 313 11.09 3.78 -11.42
CA GLY A 313 12.05 2.68 -11.55
C GLY A 313 13.42 2.92 -10.88
N LYS A 314 13.58 3.98 -10.07
CA LYS A 314 14.84 4.36 -9.40
C LYS A 314 15.03 3.57 -8.09
N PHE A 315 15.12 2.24 -8.17
CA PHE A 315 15.11 1.35 -7.00
C PHE A 315 16.27 1.55 -6.03
N ASP A 316 17.44 2.01 -6.49
CA ASP A 316 18.56 2.32 -5.59
C ASP A 316 18.24 3.50 -4.67
N ARG A 317 17.50 4.49 -5.18
CA ARG A 317 17.00 5.61 -4.37
C ARG A 317 15.95 5.14 -3.38
N VAL A 318 15.10 4.19 -3.77
CA VAL A 318 14.12 3.55 -2.86
C VAL A 318 14.84 2.85 -1.70
N LYS A 319 15.85 2.00 -1.98
CA LYS A 319 16.64 1.31 -0.95
C LYS A 319 17.38 2.29 -0.02
N LYS A 320 17.99 3.34 -0.59
CA LYS A 320 18.69 4.36 0.19
C LYS A 320 17.74 5.14 1.11
N THR A 321 16.56 5.47 0.62
CA THR A 321 15.50 6.13 1.42
C THR A 321 15.06 5.21 2.56
N LEU A 322 14.82 3.94 2.26
CA LEU A 322 14.38 2.94 3.25
C LEU A 322 15.42 2.75 4.35
N LYS A 323 16.72 2.67 3.99
CA LYS A 323 17.80 2.56 4.96
C LYS A 323 17.85 3.75 5.93
N ILE A 324 17.68 4.98 5.43
CA ILE A 324 17.71 6.17 6.26
C ILE A 324 16.48 6.20 7.18
N VAL A 325 15.29 5.91 6.64
CA VAL A 325 14.03 5.89 7.40
C VAL A 325 14.07 4.84 8.51
N LEU A 326 14.44 3.59 8.20
CA LEU A 326 14.54 2.53 9.21
C LEU A 326 15.64 2.85 10.24
N GLY A 327 16.79 3.33 9.79
CA GLY A 327 17.90 3.67 10.68
C GLY A 327 17.53 4.77 11.67
N SER A 328 16.90 5.87 11.21
CA SER A 328 16.46 6.94 12.10
C SER A 328 15.31 6.51 13.01
N SER A 329 14.35 5.73 12.51
CA SER A 329 13.25 5.19 13.32
C SER A 329 13.73 4.24 14.42
N VAL A 330 14.71 3.37 14.14
CA VAL A 330 15.34 2.50 15.15
C VAL A 330 16.03 3.32 16.23
N ILE A 331 16.78 4.37 15.87
CA ILE A 331 17.45 5.27 16.84
C ILE A 331 16.41 5.89 17.78
N ILE A 332 15.32 6.45 17.23
CA ILE A 332 14.25 7.06 18.04
C ILE A 332 13.58 6.02 18.96
N SER A 333 13.26 4.84 18.44
CA SER A 333 12.65 3.76 19.23
C SER A 333 13.58 3.19 20.31
N THR A 334 14.90 3.22 20.07
CA THR A 334 15.91 2.80 21.06
C THR A 334 16.00 3.82 22.19
N PHE A 335 16.00 5.11 21.86
CA PHE A 335 15.94 6.17 22.86
C PHE A 335 14.65 6.07 23.69
N ALA A 336 13.51 5.84 23.03
CA ALA A 336 12.23 5.59 23.70
C ALA A 336 12.31 4.40 24.68
N PHE A 337 12.86 3.28 24.24
CA PHE A 337 13.06 2.10 25.08
C PHE A 337 13.89 2.44 26.34
N ILE A 338 15.02 3.12 26.18
CA ILE A 338 15.86 3.51 27.32
C ILE A 338 15.04 4.33 28.31
N LEU A 339 14.33 5.37 27.86
CA LEU A 339 13.49 6.20 28.72
C LEU A 339 12.43 5.39 29.48
N PHE A 340 11.72 4.50 28.79
CA PHE A 340 10.66 3.69 29.38
C PHE A 340 11.18 2.69 30.42
N GLN A 341 12.39 2.16 30.23
CA GLN A 341 12.96 1.20 31.16
C GLN A 341 13.63 1.87 32.36
N THR A 342 14.31 3.01 32.16
CA THR A 342 15.14 3.63 33.20
C THR A 342 14.41 4.63 34.09
N ILE A 343 13.46 5.42 33.55
CA ILE A 343 12.82 6.52 34.30
C ILE A 343 11.28 6.55 34.18
N PRO A 344 10.56 5.41 34.30
CA PRO A 344 9.10 5.38 34.14
C PRO A 344 8.35 6.23 35.20
N ASP A 345 8.90 6.34 36.40
CA ASP A 345 8.36 7.16 37.50
C ASP A 345 8.35 8.66 37.15
N LYS A 346 9.41 9.15 36.49
CA LYS A 346 9.48 10.55 36.04
C LYS A 346 8.53 10.82 34.87
N LEU A 347 8.38 9.84 33.97
CA LEU A 347 7.47 9.96 32.83
C LEU A 347 6.00 10.02 33.28
N ILE A 348 5.60 9.17 34.22
CA ILE A 348 4.22 9.17 34.72
C ILE A 348 3.92 10.42 35.56
N ALA A 349 4.89 10.93 36.32
CA ALA A 349 4.73 12.10 37.17
C ALA A 349 4.33 13.38 36.41
N ILE A 350 4.65 13.48 35.10
CA ILE A 350 4.24 14.60 34.25
C ILE A 350 2.71 14.72 34.16
N PHE A 351 2.00 13.61 34.26
CA PHE A 351 0.53 13.55 34.13
C PHE A 351 -0.19 13.63 35.48
N GLY A 352 0.55 13.67 36.59
CA GLY A 352 0.01 13.76 37.94
C GLY A 352 0.70 12.82 38.92
N SER A 353 0.43 13.05 40.20
CA SER A 353 0.86 12.22 41.32
C SER A 353 -0.30 11.34 41.79
N GLY A 354 -0.05 10.04 41.94
CA GLY A 354 -1.00 9.07 42.48
C GLY A 354 -0.46 8.41 43.76
N ASP A 355 -1.23 7.49 44.32
CA ASP A 355 -0.81 6.65 45.44
C ASP A 355 0.30 5.66 45.06
N GLU A 356 0.83 4.92 46.03
CA GLU A 356 1.91 3.96 45.81
C GLU A 356 1.54 2.89 44.77
N ASN A 357 0.29 2.41 44.81
CA ASN A 357 -0.23 1.42 43.86
C ASN A 357 -0.26 1.95 42.42
N TYR A 358 -0.63 3.23 42.23
CA TYR A 358 -0.63 3.88 40.93
C TYR A 358 0.78 3.96 40.34
N ILE A 359 1.77 4.39 41.12
CA ILE A 359 3.16 4.51 40.65
C ILE A 359 3.76 3.13 40.39
N GLU A 360 3.50 2.14 41.26
CA GLU A 360 3.95 0.76 41.07
C GLU A 360 3.41 0.18 39.76
N PHE A 361 2.11 0.30 39.53
CA PHE A 361 1.48 -0.22 38.32
C PHE A 361 1.95 0.52 37.06
N ALA A 362 2.19 1.83 37.14
CA ALA A 362 2.78 2.61 36.06
C ALA A 362 4.18 2.11 35.67
N CYS A 363 5.05 1.91 36.66
CA CYS A 363 6.38 1.38 36.42
C CYS A 363 6.34 -0.01 35.80
N LEU A 364 5.45 -0.88 36.28
CA LEU A 364 5.24 -2.22 35.71
C LEU A 364 4.76 -2.14 34.25
N THR A 365 3.81 -1.25 33.96
CA THR A 365 3.22 -1.07 32.63
C THR A 365 4.24 -0.56 31.63
N PHE A 366 4.98 0.51 31.94
CA PHE A 366 6.05 1.02 31.08
C PHE A 366 7.09 -0.06 30.76
N ARG A 367 7.57 -0.76 31.79
CA ARG A 367 8.64 -1.74 31.61
C ARG A 367 8.18 -2.95 30.82
N THR A 368 6.97 -3.42 31.08
CA THR A 368 6.46 -4.69 30.52
C THR A 368 5.79 -4.48 29.16
N TYR A 369 4.80 -3.60 29.08
CA TYR A 369 3.99 -3.42 27.86
C TYR A 369 4.84 -2.83 26.72
N LEU A 370 5.75 -1.91 27.04
CA LEU A 370 6.63 -1.25 26.06
C LEU A 370 8.01 -1.89 25.96
N MET A 371 8.19 -3.11 26.50
CA MET A 371 9.48 -3.81 26.51
C MET A 371 10.09 -3.97 25.10
N LEU A 372 9.27 -4.23 24.09
CA LEU A 372 9.75 -4.39 22.71
C LEU A 372 9.43 -3.17 21.84
N CYS A 373 9.31 -1.97 22.40
CA CYS A 373 9.00 -0.78 21.61
C CYS A 373 10.07 -0.45 20.55
N ILE A 374 11.30 -0.95 20.67
CA ILE A 374 12.35 -0.87 19.63
C ILE A 374 11.89 -1.49 18.31
N CYS A 375 11.10 -2.57 18.37
CA CYS A 375 10.53 -3.25 17.21
C CYS A 375 9.64 -2.32 16.36
N ASN A 376 8.99 -1.34 16.99
CA ASN A 376 8.13 -0.37 16.31
C ASN A 376 8.92 0.55 15.36
N GLY A 377 10.23 0.74 15.62
CA GLY A 377 11.15 1.45 14.72
C GLY A 377 11.33 0.78 13.35
N ILE A 378 11.00 -0.50 13.22
CA ILE A 378 11.01 -1.23 11.93
C ILE A 378 9.58 -1.51 11.47
N GLN A 379 8.70 -1.95 12.36
CA GLN A 379 7.34 -2.37 12.02
C GLN A 379 6.49 -1.23 11.43
N ILE A 380 6.47 -0.06 12.07
CA ILE A 380 5.67 1.09 11.59
C ILE A 380 6.17 1.60 10.23
N PRO A 381 7.47 1.90 10.03
CA PRO A 381 7.94 2.38 8.73
C PRO A 381 7.80 1.35 7.62
N SER A 382 7.87 0.05 7.93
CA SER A 382 7.64 -1.03 6.94
C SER A 382 6.23 -0.96 6.36
N GLY A 383 5.22 -0.77 7.21
CA GLY A 383 3.82 -0.63 6.77
C GLY A 383 3.65 0.54 5.81
N ILE A 384 4.17 1.71 6.17
CA ILE A 384 4.07 2.92 5.34
C ILE A 384 4.89 2.76 4.04
N PHE A 385 6.05 2.10 4.10
CA PHE A 385 6.84 1.78 2.91
C PHE A 385 6.07 0.92 1.90
N PHE A 386 5.46 -0.18 2.36
CA PHE A 386 4.66 -1.06 1.48
C PHE A 386 3.46 -0.35 0.87
N GLN A 387 2.79 0.51 1.64
CA GLN A 387 1.73 1.37 1.14
C GLN A 387 2.26 2.33 0.05
N ALA A 388 3.37 3.01 0.30
CA ALA A 388 3.94 4.00 -0.60
C ALA A 388 4.36 3.42 -1.97
N ILE A 389 4.81 2.16 -2.02
CA ILE A 389 5.21 1.48 -3.26
C ILE A 389 4.07 0.72 -3.96
N GLY A 390 2.82 0.86 -3.48
CA GLY A 390 1.66 0.22 -4.09
C GLY A 390 1.39 -1.22 -3.66
N LYS A 391 2.10 -1.73 -2.63
CA LYS A 391 1.93 -3.08 -2.08
C LYS A 391 1.06 -3.05 -0.82
N SER A 392 -0.10 -2.41 -0.90
CA SER A 392 -0.96 -2.11 0.24
C SER A 392 -1.50 -3.34 0.97
N ILE A 393 -1.67 -4.48 0.31
CA ILE A 393 -2.05 -5.74 0.97
C ILE A 393 -0.98 -6.17 1.99
N LYS A 394 0.32 -6.03 1.67
CA LYS A 394 1.39 -6.33 2.64
C LYS A 394 1.33 -5.37 3.83
N SER A 395 1.07 -4.09 3.59
CA SER A 395 0.87 -3.09 4.64
C SER A 395 -0.33 -3.44 5.53
N ALA A 396 -1.46 -3.82 4.93
CA ALA A 396 -2.67 -4.22 5.64
C ALA A 396 -2.45 -5.47 6.49
N ILE A 397 -1.77 -6.49 5.95
CA ILE A 397 -1.41 -7.69 6.71
C ILE A 397 -0.57 -7.31 7.93
N LEU A 398 0.42 -6.42 7.80
CA LEU A 398 1.23 -5.99 8.94
C LEU A 398 0.41 -5.26 10.01
N SER A 399 -0.54 -4.41 9.61
CA SER A 399 -1.43 -3.71 10.53
C SER A 399 -2.39 -4.66 11.25
N ILE A 400 -3.07 -5.55 10.52
CA ILE A 400 -3.99 -6.55 11.11
C ILE A 400 -3.22 -7.52 12.02
N SER A 401 -2.06 -8.00 11.57
CA SER A 401 -1.31 -9.02 12.29
C SER A 401 -0.94 -8.53 13.69
N ARG A 402 -0.34 -7.33 13.80
CA ARG A 402 0.03 -6.76 15.09
C ARG A 402 -1.19 -6.53 15.99
N GLN A 403 -2.11 -5.69 15.53
CA GLN A 403 -3.14 -5.12 16.42
C GLN A 403 -4.29 -6.09 16.70
N ILE A 404 -4.73 -6.85 15.69
CA ILE A 404 -5.90 -7.72 15.82
C ILE A 404 -5.48 -9.17 16.00
N ALA A 405 -4.65 -9.71 15.10
CA ALA A 405 -4.38 -11.15 15.09
C ALA A 405 -3.44 -11.61 16.20
N PHE A 406 -2.52 -10.75 16.67
CA PHE A 406 -1.57 -11.09 17.73
C PHE A 406 -1.98 -10.48 19.07
N LEU A 407 -2.19 -9.15 19.14
CA LEU A 407 -2.40 -8.46 20.40
C LEU A 407 -3.70 -8.87 21.12
N ILE A 408 -4.86 -8.84 20.45
CA ILE A 408 -6.14 -9.17 21.10
C ILE A 408 -6.19 -10.62 21.60
N PRO A 409 -5.87 -11.65 20.79
CA PRO A 409 -5.79 -13.03 21.27
C PRO A 409 -4.78 -13.20 22.40
N ALA A 410 -3.59 -12.60 22.31
CA ALA A 410 -2.60 -12.67 23.38
C ALA A 410 -3.11 -12.04 24.67
N MET A 411 -3.80 -10.90 24.62
CA MET A 411 -4.41 -10.28 25.80
C MET A 411 -5.43 -11.22 26.43
N ILE A 412 -6.33 -11.82 25.66
CA ILE A 412 -7.36 -12.73 26.19
C ILE A 412 -6.72 -13.98 26.80
N ILE A 413 -5.79 -14.62 26.08
CA ILE A 413 -5.14 -15.87 26.50
C ILE A 413 -4.23 -15.62 27.71
N PHE A 414 -3.32 -14.65 27.63
CA PHE A 414 -2.36 -14.42 28.71
C PHE A 414 -3.05 -13.88 29.96
N SER A 415 -4.08 -13.04 29.82
CA SER A 415 -4.82 -12.55 31.00
C SER A 415 -5.58 -13.67 31.72
N HIS A 416 -6.02 -14.70 31.00
CA HIS A 416 -6.60 -15.89 31.62
C HIS A 416 -5.61 -16.63 32.54
N PHE A 417 -4.33 -16.72 32.15
CA PHE A 417 -3.31 -17.44 32.92
C PHE A 417 -2.58 -16.58 33.95
N PHE A 418 -2.33 -15.31 33.64
CA PHE A 418 -1.46 -14.42 34.42
C PHE A 418 -2.19 -13.18 34.95
N GLY A 419 -3.53 -13.16 34.86
CA GLY A 419 -4.36 -12.04 35.29
C GLY A 419 -3.92 -10.72 34.64
N LEU A 420 -3.77 -9.69 35.46
CA LEU A 420 -3.43 -8.35 35.00
C LEU A 420 -2.06 -8.28 34.27
N LYS A 421 -1.07 -9.04 34.73
CA LYS A 421 0.24 -9.13 34.07
C LYS A 421 0.13 -9.72 32.66
N GLY A 422 -0.83 -10.62 32.45
CA GLY A 422 -1.08 -11.23 31.14
C GLY A 422 -1.47 -10.20 30.08
N VAL A 423 -2.30 -9.21 30.44
CA VAL A 423 -2.64 -8.09 29.55
C VAL A 423 -1.37 -7.31 29.18
N LEU A 424 -0.48 -7.07 30.15
CA LEU A 424 0.77 -6.34 29.92
C LEU A 424 1.77 -7.10 29.03
N PHE A 425 1.87 -8.43 29.18
CA PHE A 425 2.75 -9.27 28.36
C PHE A 425 2.28 -9.44 26.91
N ALA A 426 1.00 -9.18 26.62
CA ALA A 426 0.47 -9.25 25.26
C ALA A 426 1.11 -8.21 24.33
N GLY A 427 1.43 -7.02 24.85
CA GLY A 427 2.11 -5.94 24.13
C GLY A 427 3.42 -6.38 23.47
N PRO A 428 4.46 -6.77 24.25
CA PRO A 428 5.72 -7.22 23.67
C PRO A 428 5.57 -8.47 22.81
N PHE A 429 4.68 -9.40 23.15
CA PHE A 429 4.42 -10.57 22.32
C PHE A 429 3.96 -10.18 20.90
N ALA A 430 2.98 -9.28 20.81
CA ALA A 430 2.46 -8.80 19.54
C ALA A 430 3.51 -8.01 18.74
N ASP A 431 4.24 -7.12 19.41
CA ASP A 431 5.30 -6.31 18.79
C ASP A 431 6.43 -7.21 18.25
N GLY A 432 6.83 -8.24 19.00
CA GLY A 432 7.86 -9.20 18.60
C GLY A 432 7.47 -10.02 17.36
N LEU A 433 6.26 -10.59 17.33
CA LEU A 433 5.78 -11.34 16.16
C LEU A 433 5.58 -10.44 14.94
N ALA A 434 5.03 -9.25 15.13
CA ALA A 434 4.84 -8.28 14.07
C ALA A 434 6.18 -7.80 13.48
N PHE A 435 7.21 -7.66 14.31
CA PHE A 435 8.57 -7.35 13.88
C PHE A 435 9.19 -8.43 13.01
N VAL A 436 9.04 -9.70 13.40
CA VAL A 436 9.52 -10.84 12.60
C VAL A 436 8.83 -10.84 11.23
N LEU A 437 7.51 -10.68 11.21
CA LEU A 437 6.74 -10.63 9.97
C LEU A 437 7.15 -9.45 9.06
N ALA A 438 7.28 -8.25 9.64
CA ALA A 438 7.72 -7.06 8.92
C ALA A 438 9.13 -7.24 8.33
N SER A 439 10.04 -7.81 9.11
CA SER A 439 11.42 -8.09 8.69
C SER A 439 11.47 -9.09 7.54
N ILE A 440 10.69 -10.18 7.59
CA ILE A 440 10.59 -11.15 6.49
C ILE A 440 10.09 -10.47 5.22
N PHE A 441 9.03 -9.67 5.32
CA PHE A 441 8.45 -8.95 4.18
C PHE A 441 9.45 -7.96 3.58
N LEU A 442 10.13 -7.17 4.41
CA LEU A 442 11.15 -6.21 3.97
C LEU A 442 12.32 -6.90 3.28
N VAL A 443 12.88 -7.96 3.88
CA VAL A 443 14.02 -8.67 3.31
C VAL A 443 13.67 -9.26 1.95
N LYS A 444 12.50 -9.89 1.83
CA LYS A 444 12.00 -10.43 0.55
C LYS A 444 11.83 -9.33 -0.49
N GLU A 445 11.26 -8.20 -0.09
CA GLU A 445 11.04 -7.07 -0.99
C GLU A 445 12.34 -6.43 -1.48
N ILE A 446 13.29 -6.16 -0.58
CA ILE A 446 14.61 -5.59 -0.94
C ILE A 446 15.39 -6.52 -1.86
N LYS A 447 15.29 -7.85 -1.67
CA LYS A 447 15.91 -8.84 -2.56
C LYS A 447 15.31 -8.78 -3.96
N ASN A 448 13.99 -8.67 -4.08
CA ASN A 448 13.33 -8.53 -5.38
C ASN A 448 13.78 -7.24 -6.10
N LEU A 449 13.95 -6.13 -5.36
CA LEU A 449 14.48 -4.88 -5.93
C LEU A 449 15.94 -4.97 -6.42
N LYS A 450 16.68 -6.07 -6.18
CA LYS A 450 18.06 -6.26 -6.67
C LYS A 450 18.15 -6.93 -8.05
N SER A 451 17.06 -7.51 -8.57
CA SER A 451 17.06 -8.22 -9.85
C SER A 451 17.06 -7.29 -11.08
N GLY A 452 16.87 -5.98 -10.90
CA GLY A 452 16.78 -4.99 -11.98
C GLY A 452 18.10 -4.48 -12.59
N ASN A 453 19.26 -5.03 -12.21
CA ASN A 453 20.54 -4.67 -12.83
C ASN A 453 20.83 -5.53 -14.07
N VAL A 454 19.94 -5.51 -15.07
CA VAL A 454 20.32 -5.90 -16.43
C VAL A 454 20.86 -4.63 -17.10
N LYS A 455 22.18 -4.57 -17.25
CA LYS A 455 22.80 -3.60 -18.15
C LYS A 455 22.22 -3.85 -19.55
N VAL A 456 21.43 -2.89 -20.03
CA VAL A 456 21.05 -2.81 -21.45
C VAL A 456 22.35 -2.60 -22.21
N LYS A 457 22.88 -3.66 -22.82
CA LYS A 457 23.72 -3.50 -24.01
C LYS A 457 22.76 -3.10 -25.12
N GLU A 458 22.91 -1.88 -25.65
CA GLU A 458 22.38 -1.53 -26.95
C GLU A 458 22.83 -2.61 -27.93
N ILE A 459 21.87 -3.37 -28.47
CA ILE A 459 22.11 -4.16 -29.66
C ILE A 459 22.02 -3.16 -30.80
N ASN A 460 23.16 -2.96 -31.47
CA ASN A 460 23.30 -2.17 -32.67
C ASN A 460 22.12 -2.43 -33.62
N LYS A 461 21.39 -1.36 -33.96
CA LYS A 461 20.64 -1.31 -35.22
C LYS A 461 21.66 -1.38 -36.35
N ASN A 462 21.79 -2.55 -36.95
CA ASN A 462 22.01 -2.74 -38.39
C ASN A 462 22.04 -4.24 -38.69
N ASN A 463 21.08 -4.69 -39.50
CA ASN A 463 21.34 -5.25 -40.82
C ASN A 463 19.99 -5.47 -41.50
N GLY A 464 19.79 -4.83 -42.65
CA GLY A 464 18.72 -5.19 -43.57
C GLY A 464 18.96 -6.63 -44.01
N VAL A 465 18.07 -7.53 -43.60
CA VAL A 465 17.99 -8.88 -44.15
C VAL A 465 16.95 -8.80 -45.25
N GLU A 466 17.35 -9.08 -46.48
CA GLU A 466 16.41 -9.28 -47.59
C GLU A 466 15.51 -10.48 -47.25
N THR A 467 14.21 -10.24 -47.16
CA THR A 467 13.18 -11.26 -46.94
C THR A 467 13.17 -12.25 -48.10
N LYS A 468 13.38 -13.54 -47.81
CA LYS A 468 13.38 -14.63 -48.81
C LYS A 468 11.98 -15.22 -49.08
N VAL A 469 10.93 -14.51 -48.68
CA VAL A 469 9.54 -14.97 -48.81
C VAL A 469 8.79 -13.96 -49.68
N ASP A 470 8.24 -14.44 -50.80
CA ASP A 470 7.60 -13.58 -51.81
C ASP A 470 6.20 -13.09 -51.40
N LYS A 471 5.56 -13.70 -50.40
CA LYS A 471 4.29 -13.24 -49.81
C LYS A 471 4.40 -13.01 -48.30
N HIS A 472 3.51 -12.16 -47.79
CA HIS A 472 3.39 -11.87 -46.37
C HIS A 472 3.01 -13.13 -45.57
N VAL A 473 3.74 -13.44 -44.49
CA VAL A 473 3.46 -14.62 -43.66
C VAL A 473 3.79 -14.40 -42.18
N ILE A 474 2.91 -14.88 -41.30
CA ILE A 474 3.10 -14.88 -39.85
C ILE A 474 3.21 -16.30 -39.32
N ILE A 475 4.22 -16.56 -38.51
CA ILE A 475 4.44 -17.88 -37.89
C ILE A 475 4.30 -17.73 -36.39
N THR A 476 3.29 -18.38 -35.81
CA THR A 476 3.11 -18.41 -34.36
C THR A 476 3.71 -19.67 -33.77
N VAL A 477 4.52 -19.53 -32.72
CA VAL A 477 5.19 -20.65 -32.05
C VAL A 477 4.73 -20.75 -30.59
N SER A 478 3.80 -21.65 -30.34
CA SER A 478 3.43 -22.12 -29.00
C SER A 478 4.33 -23.29 -28.59
N ARG A 479 4.63 -23.42 -27.29
CA ARG A 479 5.72 -24.29 -26.82
C ARG A 479 5.69 -24.59 -25.33
N GLU A 480 6.01 -25.82 -25.00
CA GLU A 480 6.33 -26.24 -23.64
C GLU A 480 7.66 -25.63 -23.15
N TYR A 481 7.82 -25.53 -21.84
CA TYR A 481 9.06 -25.07 -21.24
C TYR A 481 10.17 -26.10 -21.46
N ALA A 482 11.36 -25.63 -21.85
CA ALA A 482 12.50 -26.45 -22.22
C ALA A 482 12.29 -27.43 -23.39
N SER A 483 11.26 -27.25 -24.23
CA SER A 483 11.10 -28.03 -25.48
C SER A 483 12.03 -27.60 -26.61
N GLY A 484 12.88 -26.60 -26.42
CA GLY A 484 13.68 -26.03 -27.51
C GLY A 484 12.88 -25.14 -28.48
N GLY A 485 11.55 -25.01 -28.33
CA GLY A 485 10.71 -24.26 -29.26
C GLY A 485 11.07 -22.78 -29.41
N ARG A 486 11.64 -22.15 -28.37
CA ARG A 486 12.18 -20.78 -28.47
C ARG A 486 13.35 -20.68 -29.45
N TYR A 487 14.22 -21.69 -29.47
CA TYR A 487 15.37 -21.75 -30.36
C TYR A 487 14.94 -22.13 -31.79
N VAL A 488 13.99 -23.07 -31.93
CA VAL A 488 13.36 -23.37 -33.22
C VAL A 488 12.80 -22.10 -33.86
N GLY A 489 12.00 -21.31 -33.12
CA GLY A 489 11.43 -20.06 -33.66
C GLY A 489 12.49 -19.08 -34.14
N LYS A 490 13.65 -19.01 -33.46
CA LYS A 490 14.78 -18.17 -33.87
C LYS A 490 15.41 -18.68 -35.18
N LEU A 491 15.64 -19.99 -35.29
CA LEU A 491 16.19 -20.59 -36.50
C LEU A 491 15.24 -20.44 -37.71
N VAL A 492 13.94 -20.57 -37.50
CA VAL A 492 12.93 -20.33 -38.54
C VAL A 492 13.00 -18.89 -39.05
N ALA A 493 13.07 -17.92 -38.13
CA ALA A 493 13.20 -16.51 -38.47
C ALA A 493 14.49 -16.23 -39.28
N GLU A 494 15.62 -16.78 -38.84
CA GLU A 494 16.92 -16.65 -39.53
C GLU A 494 16.91 -17.29 -40.93
N LYS A 495 16.34 -18.50 -41.07
CA LYS A 495 16.29 -19.23 -42.35
C LYS A 495 15.38 -18.54 -43.38
N LEU A 496 14.27 -17.95 -42.94
CA LEU A 496 13.32 -17.24 -43.80
C LEU A 496 13.67 -15.76 -44.01
N GLY A 497 14.62 -15.22 -43.25
CA GLY A 497 14.99 -13.81 -43.30
C GLY A 497 13.90 -12.86 -42.78
N ILE A 498 13.12 -13.30 -41.80
CA ILE A 498 12.02 -12.53 -41.18
C ILE A 498 12.32 -12.21 -39.72
N LYS A 499 11.67 -11.20 -39.14
CA LYS A 499 11.92 -10.80 -37.74
C LYS A 499 11.34 -11.79 -36.75
N ILE A 500 12.02 -11.96 -35.62
CA ILE A 500 11.53 -12.73 -34.47
C ILE A 500 11.08 -11.80 -33.35
N TYR A 501 9.85 -11.98 -32.92
CA TYR A 501 9.30 -11.27 -31.79
C TYR A 501 9.10 -12.20 -30.58
N ASP A 502 10.08 -12.16 -29.68
CA ASP A 502 10.09 -12.93 -28.43
C ASP A 502 10.30 -12.02 -27.21
N LYS A 503 11.47 -11.37 -27.09
CA LYS A 503 11.73 -10.37 -26.04
C LYS A 503 11.44 -8.93 -26.47
N GLU A 504 11.36 -8.66 -27.77
CA GLU A 504 11.15 -7.32 -28.30
C GLU A 504 9.75 -6.77 -28.00
N PHE A 505 8.74 -7.65 -27.86
CA PHE A 505 7.42 -7.26 -27.38
C PHE A 505 7.49 -6.66 -25.97
N ILE A 506 8.33 -7.20 -25.09
CA ILE A 506 8.43 -6.72 -23.70
C ILE A 506 8.84 -5.25 -23.65
N ILE A 507 9.72 -4.84 -24.57
CA ILE A 507 10.20 -3.45 -24.67
C ILE A 507 9.06 -2.55 -25.19
N LYS A 508 8.43 -2.91 -26.30
CA LYS A 508 7.30 -2.13 -26.87
C LYS A 508 6.11 -2.05 -25.91
N VAL A 509 5.74 -3.17 -25.30
CA VAL A 509 4.66 -3.26 -24.30
C VAL A 509 5.00 -2.42 -23.06
N ALA A 510 6.26 -2.43 -22.59
CA ALA A 510 6.69 -1.58 -21.48
C ALA A 510 6.58 -0.08 -21.82
N GLU A 511 6.96 0.30 -23.04
CA GLU A 511 6.87 1.68 -23.53
C GLU A 511 5.42 2.16 -23.66
N GLU A 512 4.51 1.31 -24.14
CA GLU A 512 3.10 1.65 -24.35
C GLU A 512 2.25 1.58 -23.08
N THR A 513 2.49 0.58 -22.22
CA THR A 513 1.73 0.39 -20.97
C THR A 513 2.28 1.23 -19.81
N GLY A 514 3.57 1.59 -19.87
CA GLY A 514 4.31 2.18 -18.77
C GLY A 514 4.57 1.22 -17.61
N LEU A 515 4.30 -0.08 -17.78
CA LEU A 515 4.66 -1.12 -16.81
C LEU A 515 6.16 -1.41 -16.88
N SER A 516 6.79 -1.75 -15.76
CA SER A 516 8.21 -2.13 -15.78
C SER A 516 8.40 -3.42 -16.58
N GLN A 517 9.49 -3.50 -17.34
CA GLN A 517 9.86 -4.72 -18.07
C GLN A 517 9.93 -5.94 -17.14
N GLU A 518 10.35 -5.75 -15.88
CA GLU A 518 10.38 -6.79 -14.85
C GLU A 518 8.96 -7.24 -14.42
N TYR A 519 7.99 -6.32 -14.34
CA TYR A 519 6.59 -6.68 -14.10
C TYR A 519 6.02 -7.48 -15.28
N ILE A 520 6.31 -7.06 -16.51
CA ILE A 520 5.90 -7.78 -17.71
C ILE A 520 6.55 -9.17 -17.71
N GLU A 521 7.87 -9.30 -17.59
CA GLU A 521 8.56 -10.60 -17.57
C GLU A 521 8.08 -11.57 -16.47
N SER A 522 7.65 -11.03 -15.33
CA SER A 522 7.17 -11.85 -14.20
C SER A 522 5.71 -12.27 -14.30
N ASN A 523 4.88 -11.54 -15.06
CA ASN A 523 3.43 -11.77 -15.17
C ASN A 523 2.97 -12.19 -16.59
N GLU A 524 3.77 -11.89 -17.61
CA GLU A 524 3.51 -12.24 -19.01
C GLU A 524 3.51 -13.77 -19.17
N GLN A 525 2.45 -14.28 -19.82
CA GLN A 525 2.23 -15.72 -20.06
C GLN A 525 2.15 -16.59 -18.79
N LYS A 526 1.88 -15.99 -17.62
CA LYS A 526 1.78 -16.73 -16.35
C LYS A 526 0.55 -16.28 -15.57
N ARG A 527 -0.34 -17.23 -15.23
CA ARG A 527 -1.49 -16.96 -14.34
C ARG A 527 -1.59 -17.98 -13.22
N ASP A 528 -1.51 -17.50 -11.98
CA ASP A 528 -1.67 -18.33 -10.77
C ASP A 528 -3.14 -18.69 -10.55
N ALA A 529 -3.42 -19.88 -10.02
CA ALA A 529 -4.76 -20.32 -9.62
C ALA A 529 -5.36 -19.40 -8.54
N LEU A 530 -4.52 -18.85 -7.65
CA LEU A 530 -4.94 -17.87 -6.64
C LEU A 530 -5.30 -16.49 -7.23
N ALA A 531 -4.91 -16.20 -8.48
CA ALA A 531 -5.36 -14.99 -9.17
C ALA A 531 -6.88 -15.01 -9.39
N ALA A 532 -7.51 -16.19 -9.43
CA ALA A 532 -8.96 -16.36 -9.52
C ALA A 532 -9.70 -15.85 -8.27
N LEU A 533 -9.11 -16.02 -7.08
CA LEU A 533 -9.62 -15.45 -5.83
C LEU A 533 -9.46 -13.92 -5.79
N ASN A 534 -8.45 -13.39 -6.48
CA ASN A 534 -8.24 -11.96 -6.64
C ASN A 534 -9.24 -11.33 -7.66
N SER A 535 -9.74 -12.12 -8.62
CA SER A 535 -10.73 -11.69 -9.62
C SER A 535 -12.19 -11.76 -9.15
N GLY A 536 -12.48 -12.43 -8.03
CA GLY A 536 -13.86 -12.58 -7.53
C GLY A 536 -14.55 -11.28 -7.07
N TYR A 537 -13.81 -10.17 -6.95
CA TYR A 537 -14.34 -8.91 -6.43
C TYR A 537 -14.11 -7.67 -7.32
N TYR A 538 -13.56 -7.85 -8.54
CA TYR A 538 -13.29 -6.76 -9.48
C TYR A 538 -14.08 -6.96 -10.78
N ALA A 539 -15.22 -6.27 -10.92
CA ALA A 539 -15.89 -6.10 -12.21
C ALA A 539 -15.15 -5.06 -13.08
N GLY A 540 -13.85 -5.28 -13.33
CA GLY A 540 -13.01 -4.42 -14.16
C GLY A 540 -11.69 -5.10 -14.54
N ILE A 541 -11.18 -4.73 -15.73
CA ILE A 541 -9.93 -5.20 -16.34
C ILE A 541 -8.78 -5.00 -15.33
N ASN A 542 -8.13 -6.08 -14.89
CA ASN A 542 -6.95 -6.00 -14.02
C ASN A 542 -5.70 -5.66 -14.87
N ASN A 543 -4.59 -5.23 -14.25
CA ASN A 543 -3.34 -4.93 -14.95
C ASN A 543 -2.84 -6.09 -15.84
N SER A 544 -3.11 -7.34 -15.45
CA SER A 544 -2.80 -8.52 -16.28
C SER A 544 -3.68 -8.60 -17.54
N ASP A 545 -4.93 -8.19 -17.44
CA ASP A 545 -5.87 -8.15 -18.56
C ASP A 545 -5.58 -6.95 -19.48
N GLU A 546 -5.19 -5.79 -18.92
CA GLU A 546 -4.70 -4.64 -19.68
C GLU A 546 -3.40 -4.97 -20.43
N LEU A 547 -2.47 -5.67 -19.76
CA LEU A 547 -1.25 -6.19 -20.37
C LEU A 547 -1.58 -7.12 -21.55
N PHE A 548 -2.50 -8.06 -21.38
CA PHE A 548 -2.91 -8.98 -22.45
C PHE A 548 -3.57 -8.24 -23.63
N ILE A 549 -4.46 -7.28 -23.37
CA ILE A 549 -5.09 -6.47 -24.43
C ILE A 549 -4.02 -5.73 -25.24
N LYS A 550 -3.03 -5.13 -24.57
CA LYS A 550 -1.94 -4.40 -25.24
C LYS A 550 -1.00 -5.32 -26.00
N GLU A 551 -0.64 -6.47 -25.45
CA GLU A 551 0.07 -7.50 -26.20
C GLU A 551 -0.70 -7.93 -27.45
N SER A 552 -2.02 -8.12 -27.33
CA SER A 552 -2.87 -8.48 -28.47
C SER A 552 -2.93 -7.38 -29.54
N GLU A 553 -2.97 -6.10 -29.16
CA GLU A 553 -2.93 -4.99 -30.11
C GLU A 553 -1.60 -4.96 -30.87
N ILE A 554 -0.46 -5.09 -30.18
CA ILE A 554 0.86 -5.06 -30.82
C ILE A 554 1.06 -6.31 -31.69
N ILE A 555 0.57 -7.48 -31.29
CA ILE A 555 0.60 -8.70 -32.12
C ILE A 555 -0.15 -8.49 -33.43
N LYS A 556 -1.35 -7.87 -33.39
CA LYS A 556 -2.14 -7.54 -34.58
C LYS A 556 -1.45 -6.51 -35.46
N ASP A 557 -0.83 -5.48 -34.87
CA ASP A 557 -0.10 -4.43 -35.58
C ASP A 557 1.15 -4.97 -36.29
N VAL A 558 1.96 -5.79 -35.60
CA VAL A 558 3.12 -6.47 -36.19
C VAL A 558 2.67 -7.35 -37.35
N ALA A 559 1.61 -8.14 -37.14
CA ALA A 559 1.07 -9.02 -38.17
C ALA A 559 0.50 -8.28 -39.39
N GLN A 560 0.21 -6.97 -39.33
CA GLN A 560 -0.22 -6.20 -40.49
C GLN A 560 0.93 -5.56 -41.26
N LYS A 561 2.07 -5.33 -40.62
CA LYS A 561 3.15 -4.51 -41.18
C LYS A 561 4.25 -5.32 -41.85
N GLU A 562 4.55 -6.50 -41.34
CA GLU A 562 5.70 -7.29 -41.80
C GLU A 562 5.57 -8.77 -41.47
N SER A 563 6.21 -9.62 -42.29
CA SER A 563 6.36 -11.04 -42.02
C SER A 563 7.19 -11.26 -40.75
N ALA A 564 6.72 -12.15 -39.87
CA ALA A 564 7.32 -12.30 -38.54
C ALA A 564 7.09 -13.68 -37.91
N VAL A 565 8.03 -14.10 -37.06
CA VAL A 565 7.85 -15.22 -36.13
C VAL A 565 7.49 -14.67 -34.75
N ILE A 566 6.32 -15.05 -34.22
CA ILE A 566 5.82 -14.62 -32.91
C ILE A 566 5.83 -15.81 -31.93
N VAL A 567 6.57 -15.68 -30.84
CA VAL A 567 6.75 -16.79 -29.88
C VAL A 567 5.86 -16.59 -28.64
N GLY A 568 4.81 -17.42 -28.51
CA GLY A 568 3.90 -17.44 -27.36
C GLY A 568 2.77 -16.39 -27.38
N ARG A 569 2.43 -15.85 -26.20
CA ARG A 569 1.42 -14.77 -25.98
C ARG A 569 0.01 -15.05 -26.50
N CYS A 570 -0.37 -16.32 -26.65
CA CYS A 570 -1.64 -16.72 -27.28
C CYS A 570 -1.77 -16.18 -28.72
N ALA A 571 -0.66 -15.88 -29.41
CA ALA A 571 -0.66 -15.29 -30.75
C ALA A 571 -1.42 -16.16 -31.77
N ASP A 572 -1.37 -17.48 -31.60
CA ASP A 572 -2.13 -18.47 -32.36
C ASP A 572 -3.64 -18.20 -32.32
N SER A 573 -4.18 -17.89 -31.13
CA SER A 573 -5.60 -17.57 -30.95
C SER A 573 -5.92 -16.11 -31.28
N ILE A 574 -5.01 -15.17 -31.02
CA ILE A 574 -5.21 -13.74 -31.33
C ILE A 574 -5.32 -13.50 -32.84
N LEU A 575 -4.60 -14.31 -33.63
CA LEU A 575 -4.54 -14.26 -35.09
C LEU A 575 -5.34 -15.41 -35.73
N GLN A 576 -6.37 -15.94 -35.06
CA GLN A 576 -7.14 -17.08 -35.56
C GLN A 576 -7.91 -16.77 -36.86
N ASP A 577 -8.34 -15.52 -37.04
CA ASP A 577 -9.18 -15.08 -38.18
C ASP A 577 -8.34 -14.68 -39.41
N ARG A 578 -7.06 -15.06 -39.44
CA ARG A 578 -6.13 -14.75 -40.52
C ARG A 578 -5.70 -16.02 -41.24
N ASP A 579 -5.68 -15.92 -42.57
CA ASP A 579 -5.32 -17.03 -43.46
C ASP A 579 -3.81 -17.12 -43.70
N ASP A 580 -3.09 -16.00 -43.54
CA ASP A 580 -1.64 -15.88 -43.72
C ASP A 580 -0.82 -16.27 -42.48
N VAL A 581 -1.40 -17.09 -41.60
CA VAL A 581 -0.80 -17.50 -40.33
C VAL A 581 -0.53 -19.01 -40.32
N VAL A 582 0.70 -19.40 -39.99
CA VAL A 582 1.08 -20.79 -39.67
C VAL A 582 1.14 -20.95 -38.15
N ARG A 583 0.38 -21.88 -37.59
CA ARG A 583 0.29 -22.12 -36.14
C ARG A 583 1.05 -23.38 -35.75
N VAL A 584 2.14 -23.23 -35.01
CA VAL A 584 3.05 -24.32 -34.62
C VAL A 584 3.03 -24.52 -33.11
N PHE A 585 2.92 -25.77 -32.67
CA PHE A 585 3.14 -26.17 -31.27
C PHE A 585 4.37 -27.08 -31.13
N ILE A 586 5.30 -26.73 -30.24
CA ILE A 586 6.55 -27.48 -30.04
C ILE A 586 6.62 -28.08 -28.63
N TYR A 587 6.68 -29.40 -28.58
CA TYR A 587 6.76 -30.19 -27.35
C TYR A 587 8.02 -31.08 -27.33
N SER A 588 8.28 -31.70 -26.17
CA SER A 588 9.46 -32.55 -25.93
C SER A 588 9.21 -33.52 -24.79
N ASP A 589 9.89 -34.65 -24.78
CA ASP A 589 9.83 -35.62 -23.70
C ASP A 589 10.47 -35.05 -22.43
N MET A 590 9.91 -35.40 -21.26
CA MET A 590 10.35 -34.83 -19.98
C MET A 590 11.84 -35.04 -19.71
N LYS A 591 12.40 -36.18 -20.12
CA LYS A 591 13.84 -36.48 -19.99
C LYS A 591 14.69 -35.45 -20.76
N ASN A 592 14.29 -35.09 -21.98
CA ASN A 592 14.99 -34.11 -22.80
C ASN A 592 14.75 -32.68 -22.31
N LYS A 593 13.53 -32.36 -21.85
CA LYS A 593 13.25 -31.09 -21.17
C LYS A 593 14.16 -30.87 -19.97
N ILE A 594 14.33 -31.86 -19.09
CA ILE A 594 15.22 -31.77 -17.92
C ILE A 594 16.67 -31.57 -18.37
N LYS A 595 17.14 -32.32 -19.38
CA LYS A 595 18.50 -32.17 -19.93
C LYS A 595 18.71 -30.75 -20.48
N ARG A 596 17.78 -30.21 -21.27
CA ARG A 596 17.87 -28.84 -21.78
C ARG A 596 17.76 -27.79 -20.67
N ALA A 597 16.90 -28.03 -19.68
CA ALA A 597 16.70 -27.13 -18.55
C ALA A 597 17.91 -26.99 -17.63
N THR A 598 18.56 -28.12 -17.34
CA THR A 598 19.80 -28.14 -16.55
C THR A 598 20.96 -27.53 -17.34
N THR A 599 21.07 -27.83 -18.64
CA THR A 599 22.18 -27.36 -19.50
C THR A 599 22.10 -25.87 -19.83
N TYR A 600 20.95 -25.40 -20.31
CA TYR A 600 20.80 -24.05 -20.89
C TYR A 600 20.10 -23.05 -19.97
N TYR A 601 19.31 -23.52 -19.00
CA TYR A 601 18.62 -22.65 -18.03
C TYR A 601 19.21 -22.74 -16.62
N HIS A 602 20.30 -23.52 -16.43
CA HIS A 602 21.01 -23.69 -15.17
C HIS A 602 20.10 -24.08 -13.99
N LEU A 603 19.02 -24.83 -14.27
CA LEU A 603 18.13 -25.36 -13.25
C LEU A 603 18.81 -26.52 -12.52
N GLU A 604 18.66 -26.56 -11.19
CA GLU A 604 19.12 -27.72 -10.41
C GLU A 604 18.36 -28.98 -10.84
N GLN A 605 19.10 -30.05 -11.15
CA GLN A 605 18.53 -31.30 -11.67
C GLN A 605 17.42 -31.88 -10.76
N LYS A 606 17.57 -31.76 -9.44
CA LYS A 606 16.58 -32.21 -8.44
C LYS A 606 15.26 -31.44 -8.51
N ASN A 607 15.28 -30.19 -8.96
CA ASN A 607 14.12 -29.30 -9.00
C ASN A 607 13.59 -29.06 -10.43
N ALA A 608 14.33 -29.46 -11.46
CA ALA A 608 14.03 -29.17 -12.86
C ALA A 608 12.64 -29.66 -13.28
N GLU A 609 12.27 -30.91 -12.98
CA GLU A 609 10.96 -31.47 -13.37
C GLU A 609 9.80 -30.69 -12.73
N LYS A 610 9.91 -30.36 -11.44
CA LYS A 610 8.90 -29.62 -10.70
C LYS A 610 8.71 -28.22 -11.29
N GLU A 611 9.81 -27.55 -11.63
CA GLU A 611 9.76 -26.20 -12.20
C GLU A 611 9.22 -26.19 -13.63
N ILE A 612 9.58 -27.18 -14.46
CA ILE A 612 9.01 -27.37 -15.79
C ILE A 612 7.48 -27.52 -15.70
N LYS A 613 6.99 -28.46 -14.86
CA LYS A 613 5.54 -28.67 -14.66
C LYS A 613 4.84 -27.42 -14.15
N ARG A 614 5.49 -26.66 -13.25
CA ARG A 614 4.94 -25.40 -12.72
C ARG A 614 4.77 -24.35 -13.81
N ILE A 615 5.80 -24.14 -14.65
CA ILE A 615 5.76 -23.14 -15.73
C ILE A 615 4.76 -23.52 -16.80
N ASP A 616 4.73 -24.79 -17.23
CA ASP A 616 3.77 -25.27 -18.23
C ASP A 616 2.33 -25.13 -17.72
N LYS A 617 2.07 -25.41 -16.44
CA LYS A 617 0.76 -25.19 -15.82
C LYS A 617 0.36 -23.71 -15.80
N LEU A 618 1.29 -22.80 -15.50
CA LEU A 618 1.01 -21.35 -15.52
C LEU A 618 0.69 -20.85 -16.93
N ARG A 619 1.35 -21.38 -17.96
CA ARG A 619 1.07 -21.09 -19.37
C ARG A 619 -0.28 -21.63 -19.81
N ALA A 620 -0.59 -22.88 -19.45
CA ALA A 620 -1.88 -23.50 -19.74
C ALA A 620 -3.04 -22.71 -19.10
N ASN A 621 -2.89 -22.30 -17.84
CA ASN A 621 -3.88 -21.46 -17.14
C ASN A 621 -4.07 -20.10 -17.81
N HIS A 622 -2.96 -19.44 -18.18
CA HIS A 622 -2.99 -18.16 -18.89
C HIS A 622 -3.73 -18.29 -20.23
N TYR A 623 -3.38 -19.31 -21.02
CA TYR A 623 -3.98 -19.58 -22.31
C TYR A 623 -5.47 -19.89 -22.18
N LYS A 624 -5.86 -20.78 -21.26
CA LYS A 624 -7.27 -21.13 -21.00
C LYS A 624 -8.11 -19.94 -20.58
N TYR A 625 -7.57 -19.08 -19.72
CA TYR A 625 -8.30 -17.89 -19.26
C TYR A 625 -8.59 -16.91 -20.40
N TYR A 626 -7.60 -16.60 -21.24
CA TYR A 626 -7.75 -15.57 -22.28
C TYR A 626 -8.38 -16.07 -23.59
N THR A 627 -8.26 -17.37 -23.89
CA THR A 627 -8.75 -17.95 -25.16
C THR A 627 -9.99 -18.81 -24.97
N GLY A 628 -10.28 -19.26 -23.75
CA GLY A 628 -11.29 -20.29 -23.46
C GLY A 628 -10.91 -21.70 -23.94
N LYS A 629 -9.78 -21.87 -24.63
CA LYS A 629 -9.33 -23.14 -25.23
C LYS A 629 -8.29 -23.83 -24.35
N ASP A 630 -8.22 -25.15 -24.42
CA ASP A 630 -7.16 -25.90 -23.75
C ASP A 630 -5.85 -25.81 -24.58
N TRP A 631 -4.77 -25.38 -23.93
CA TRP A 631 -3.47 -25.11 -24.57
C TRP A 631 -2.85 -26.33 -25.26
N ASN A 632 -3.12 -27.53 -24.73
CA ASN A 632 -2.59 -28.78 -25.27
C ASN A 632 -3.48 -29.39 -26.37
N ASN A 633 -4.56 -28.71 -26.77
CA ASN A 633 -5.42 -29.21 -27.84
C ASN A 633 -4.73 -29.02 -29.19
N HIS A 634 -4.41 -30.14 -29.86
CA HIS A 634 -3.74 -30.15 -31.16
C HIS A 634 -4.54 -29.40 -32.24
N SER A 635 -5.87 -29.34 -32.14
CA SER A 635 -6.73 -28.64 -33.10
C SER A 635 -6.58 -27.12 -33.10
N ASN A 636 -5.83 -26.55 -32.14
CA ASN A 636 -5.48 -25.13 -32.15
C ASN A 636 -4.35 -24.79 -33.14
N TYR A 637 -3.63 -25.81 -33.63
CA TYR A 637 -2.37 -25.68 -34.36
C TYR A 637 -2.46 -26.37 -35.71
N ASP A 638 -1.78 -25.82 -36.72
CA ASP A 638 -1.63 -26.46 -38.02
C ASP A 638 -0.68 -27.66 -37.92
N ILE A 639 0.33 -27.56 -37.04
CA ILE A 639 1.27 -28.65 -36.77
C ILE A 639 1.75 -28.67 -35.31
N CYS A 640 1.82 -29.88 -34.75
CA CYS A 640 2.40 -30.15 -33.44
C CYS A 640 3.65 -31.02 -33.61
N ILE A 641 4.83 -30.52 -33.20
CA ILE A 641 6.11 -31.19 -33.45
C ILE A 641 6.81 -31.57 -32.14
N ASN A 642 7.20 -32.84 -32.01
CA ASN A 642 8.14 -33.28 -31.00
C ASN A 642 9.57 -32.94 -31.45
N SER A 643 10.15 -31.92 -30.82
CA SER A 643 11.50 -31.43 -31.12
C SER A 643 12.61 -32.47 -30.91
N ASP A 644 12.35 -33.55 -30.19
CA ASP A 644 13.34 -34.58 -29.88
C ASP A 644 13.56 -35.57 -31.02
N VAL A 645 12.59 -35.72 -31.92
CA VAL A 645 12.64 -36.66 -33.04
C VAL A 645 13.66 -36.19 -34.09
N LEU A 646 13.60 -34.91 -34.45
CA LEU A 646 14.43 -34.34 -35.51
C LEU A 646 15.59 -33.49 -34.98
N GLY A 647 15.55 -33.09 -33.71
CA GLY A 647 16.40 -32.02 -33.19
C GLY A 647 15.90 -30.64 -33.60
N VAL A 648 16.48 -29.61 -32.97
CA VAL A 648 16.03 -28.22 -33.08
C VAL A 648 16.23 -27.66 -34.49
N GLU A 649 17.34 -28.00 -35.14
CA GLU A 649 17.69 -27.52 -36.48
C GLU A 649 16.77 -28.09 -37.56
N LYS A 650 16.60 -29.42 -37.59
CA LYS A 650 15.73 -30.06 -38.58
C LYS A 650 14.24 -29.79 -38.33
N THR A 651 13.86 -29.54 -37.08
CA THR A 651 12.50 -29.07 -36.75
C THR A 651 12.26 -27.67 -37.34
N ALA A 652 13.26 -26.79 -37.32
CA ALA A 652 13.17 -25.50 -37.99
C ALA A 652 13.07 -25.65 -39.52
N ASP A 653 13.84 -26.58 -40.12
CA ASP A 653 13.73 -26.89 -41.56
C ASP A 653 12.32 -27.34 -41.94
N LEU A 654 11.75 -28.28 -41.19
CA LEU A 654 10.39 -28.77 -41.40
C LEU A 654 9.35 -27.63 -41.36
N ILE A 655 9.46 -26.71 -40.40
CA ILE A 655 8.57 -25.54 -40.31
C ILE A 655 8.77 -24.62 -41.53
N CYS A 656 10.01 -24.38 -41.94
CA CYS A 656 10.29 -23.58 -43.14
C CYS A 656 9.68 -24.19 -44.40
N ASP A 657 9.74 -25.51 -44.55
CA ASP A 657 9.17 -26.19 -45.72
C ASP A 657 7.64 -26.11 -45.72
N ILE A 658 6.99 -26.31 -44.56
CA ILE A 658 5.53 -26.11 -44.41
C ILE A 658 5.12 -24.69 -44.76
N VAL A 659 5.91 -23.70 -44.32
CA VAL A 659 5.65 -22.28 -44.63
C VAL A 659 5.75 -22.04 -46.13
N LYS A 660 6.78 -22.55 -46.81
CA LYS A 660 6.93 -22.39 -48.26
C LYS A 660 5.78 -23.03 -49.02
N GLU A 661 5.36 -24.22 -48.63
CA GLU A 661 4.21 -24.89 -49.25
C GLU A 661 2.91 -24.11 -49.01
N LYS A 662 2.63 -23.69 -47.77
CA LYS A 662 1.40 -22.94 -47.45
C LYS A 662 1.34 -21.56 -48.10
N VAL A 663 2.50 -20.95 -48.35
CA VAL A 663 2.61 -19.63 -49.00
C VAL A 663 2.56 -19.72 -50.53
N ASN A 664 2.92 -20.86 -51.11
CA ASN A 664 2.87 -21.11 -52.56
C ASN A 664 1.52 -21.66 -53.07
N VAL A 665 0.64 -22.08 -52.15
CA VAL A 665 -0.82 -22.24 -52.40
C VAL A 665 -1.48 -20.86 -52.40
#